data_AF-A0A0G1V2G7-F1
#
_entry.id   AF-A0A0G1V2G7-F1
#
_cell.length_a   1.000
_cell.length_b   1.000
_cell.length_c   1.000
_cell.angle_alpha   90.00
_cell.angle_beta   90.00
_cell.angle_gamma   90.00
#
_symmetry.space_group_name_H-M   'P 1'
#
loop_
_entity.id
_entity.type
_entity.pdbx_description
1 polymer ?
#
loop_
_entity_poly.entity_id
_entity_poly.type
_entity_poly.pdbx_seq_one_letter_code
_entity_poly.pdbx_strand_id
1 'polypeptide(L)'
;LAQGAAAVVGNRLYFSGGGTWSGGGNPILSNKVYMAPINGDGSLGAWSTVRQLPTNLIGHSMIASKNRLVIIGGAVDTNWGGITRVISAQVNGDGSLGEWTDLPPLLQGVRAAMVAKTDDYVILAGGVSFDWRGVYYSPINTDGTLGVWSKSASSLPLSTCCASAAMWNSKMYITGRHDGVNYFDTVVMAEIGSASKLPIILVPGMGGSWNYEALVHKKNVANEDWSLFPFLTLYDGLIKSLEDAGYTKGKDLFIYAYDWRKSISENGVALCQFIDQFDKVKVVGHSMGGLVGRVCAQSSEGNRIEQLITVGSPHLGVSKVYRIWEGADFSEFAGWESIAVKIILGIWREGFDSSTQTIRSTVPSVLNLFPVWDFLKKGTKTVPISGMKWKNNFIPALNPGLPGILSRLSTVSGSELDTTRYYRIISRLPTDLILGKWEDGRPVGQENDSGDKTVLLNSSQMTGGTKNITIPGNDHGEILSKSAGQQQILQLLGLEQPGYDVIPVKWVKTVIVTVASPVDFSVTDPAGVRYDPRDGLVIVDEAPDGNYQVELTAIDPGKYTVHFGRVGDNDWAWETAEGRFEEPGQKKDWLFDVDFSQTSLGAKPLDSALARVNTLVKEIKISQLGKLKKTALLADLLTIELFTKNLKGRGVKITEVKTVFMLIDVSVNRMKSGWLGKGIREELKELIITQLRLTKADIEQELSDRGLW
;
A
#
# COMPACT_ATOMS: atom_id res chain seq x y z
N LEU A 1 -10.53 -28.46 52.00
CA LEU A 1 -11.52 -27.36 51.80
C LEU A 1 -12.29 -27.67 50.53
N ALA A 2 -13.61 -27.76 50.59
CA ALA A 2 -14.44 -28.02 49.41
C ALA A 2 -14.70 -26.71 48.64
N GLN A 3 -14.90 -26.81 47.32
CA GLN A 3 -15.11 -25.67 46.41
C GLN A 3 -14.00 -24.60 46.48
N GLY A 4 -12.77 -24.99 46.81
CA GLY A 4 -11.57 -24.19 46.52
C GLY A 4 -11.11 -24.43 45.08
N ALA A 5 -10.07 -23.71 44.67
CA ALA A 5 -9.52 -23.82 43.31
C ALA A 5 -8.04 -24.16 43.34
N ALA A 6 -7.57 -24.89 42.32
CA ALA A 6 -6.17 -25.31 42.20
C ALA A 6 -5.57 -24.90 40.85
N ALA A 7 -4.29 -24.56 40.84
CA ALA A 7 -3.54 -24.23 39.63
C ALA A 7 -2.05 -24.57 39.82
N VAL A 8 -1.37 -24.88 38.72
CA VAL A 8 0.06 -25.22 38.72
C VAL A 8 0.85 -24.08 38.10
N VAL A 9 1.90 -23.62 38.80
CA VAL A 9 2.86 -22.63 38.27
C VAL A 9 4.26 -23.21 38.41
N GLY A 10 4.91 -23.45 37.26
CA GLY A 10 6.16 -24.20 37.21
C GLY A 10 5.97 -25.60 37.79
N ASN A 11 6.81 -25.98 38.76
CA ASN A 11 6.78 -27.29 39.39
C ASN A 11 6.08 -27.29 40.77
N ARG A 12 5.03 -26.47 40.93
CA ARG A 12 4.32 -26.28 42.20
C ARG A 12 2.81 -26.22 42.00
N LEU A 13 2.09 -26.92 42.87
CA LEU A 13 0.64 -26.90 42.95
C LEU A 13 0.20 -25.89 44.01
N TYR A 14 -0.72 -25.00 43.65
CA TYR A 14 -1.35 -24.05 44.55
C TYR A 14 -2.82 -24.41 44.72
N PHE A 15 -3.32 -24.32 45.96
CA PHE A 15 -4.73 -24.51 46.29
C PHE A 15 -5.23 -23.33 47.12
N SER A 16 -6.31 -22.68 46.71
CA SER A 16 -6.81 -21.46 47.36
C SER A 16 -8.26 -21.56 47.80
N GLY A 17 -8.55 -20.99 48.98
CA GLY A 17 -9.90 -20.80 49.50
C GLY A 17 -10.72 -22.07 49.70
N GLY A 18 -12.03 -21.94 49.57
CA GLY A 18 -13.01 -23.00 49.82
C GLY A 18 -13.63 -22.97 51.23
N GLY A 19 -14.43 -23.96 51.55
CA GLY A 19 -15.14 -24.07 52.82
C GLY A 19 -15.02 -25.44 53.49
N THR A 20 -15.22 -25.46 54.80
CA THR A 20 -15.36 -26.70 55.60
C THR A 20 -16.78 -26.81 56.12
N TRP A 21 -17.41 -27.96 55.90
CA TRP A 21 -18.74 -28.27 56.44
C TRP A 21 -18.60 -29.13 57.69
N SER A 22 -19.25 -28.71 58.78
CA SER A 22 -19.35 -29.47 60.03
C SER A 22 -20.83 -29.81 60.30
N GLY A 23 -21.43 -30.63 59.43
CA GLY A 23 -22.86 -30.98 59.46
C GLY A 23 -23.72 -30.19 58.47
N GLY A 24 -25.05 -30.26 58.59
CA GLY A 24 -26.02 -29.66 57.66
C GLY A 24 -26.15 -28.12 57.69
N GLY A 25 -25.13 -27.41 58.22
CA GLY A 25 -25.11 -25.95 58.35
C GLY A 25 -24.27 -25.24 57.27
N ASN A 26 -24.16 -23.92 57.41
CA ASN A 26 -23.33 -23.08 56.55
C ASN A 26 -21.82 -23.41 56.68
N PRO A 27 -21.04 -23.38 55.59
CA PRO A 27 -19.62 -23.67 55.63
C PRO A 27 -18.81 -22.58 56.35
N ILE A 28 -17.73 -23.00 57.00
CA ILE A 28 -16.68 -22.07 57.44
C ILE A 28 -15.76 -21.81 56.24
N LEU A 29 -15.84 -20.59 55.70
CA LEU A 29 -15.04 -20.18 54.54
C LEU A 29 -13.58 -19.91 54.92
N SER A 30 -12.67 -20.11 53.97
CA SER A 30 -11.24 -19.87 54.14
C SER A 30 -10.70 -18.91 53.08
N ASN A 31 -9.73 -18.10 53.48
CA ASN A 31 -8.89 -17.30 52.59
C ASN A 31 -7.48 -17.90 52.42
N LYS A 32 -7.19 -19.06 53.02
CA LYS A 32 -5.86 -19.65 53.00
C LYS A 32 -5.46 -20.09 51.59
N VAL A 33 -4.17 -19.94 51.28
CA VAL A 33 -3.55 -20.48 50.07
C VAL A 33 -2.46 -21.45 50.50
N TYR A 34 -2.55 -22.67 50.00
CA TYR A 34 -1.59 -23.74 50.22
C TYR A 34 -0.77 -23.96 48.97
N MET A 35 0.49 -24.35 49.16
CA MET A 35 1.41 -24.70 48.08
C MET A 35 2.09 -26.03 48.42
N ALA A 36 2.24 -26.89 47.41
CA ALA A 36 3.08 -28.08 47.50
C ALA A 36 3.98 -28.16 46.25
N PRO A 37 5.27 -28.51 46.40
CA PRO A 37 6.10 -28.82 45.25
C PRO A 37 5.60 -30.11 44.58
N ILE A 38 5.73 -30.17 43.26
CA ILE A 38 5.49 -31.36 42.46
C ILE A 38 6.87 -32.01 42.26
N ASN A 39 7.05 -33.25 42.65
CA ASN A 39 8.32 -33.95 42.52
C ASN A 39 8.50 -34.45 41.08
N GLY A 40 9.73 -34.81 40.70
CA GLY A 40 10.04 -35.28 39.33
C GLY A 40 9.31 -36.57 38.92
N ASP A 41 8.80 -37.33 39.90
CA ASP A 41 7.96 -38.53 39.69
C ASP A 41 6.45 -38.23 39.65
N GLY A 42 6.06 -36.95 39.76
CA GLY A 42 4.66 -36.51 39.79
C GLY A 42 4.00 -36.57 41.17
N SER A 43 4.68 -37.06 42.21
CA SER A 43 4.18 -37.00 43.59
C SER A 43 4.17 -35.57 44.13
N LEU A 44 3.35 -35.29 45.15
CA LEU A 44 3.36 -34.00 45.84
C LEU A 44 4.26 -34.05 47.08
N GLY A 45 5.07 -33.02 47.28
CA GLY A 45 5.77 -32.80 48.54
C GLY A 45 4.86 -32.27 49.65
N ALA A 46 5.47 -31.87 50.77
CA ALA A 46 4.74 -31.33 51.91
C ALA A 46 4.03 -30.02 51.57
N TRP A 47 2.78 -29.90 52.01
CA TRP A 47 2.01 -28.67 51.88
C TRP A 47 2.50 -27.60 52.88
N SER A 48 2.62 -26.37 52.42
CA SER A 48 2.87 -25.19 53.23
C SER A 48 1.86 -24.09 52.93
N THR A 49 1.67 -23.14 53.86
CA THR A 49 0.84 -21.95 53.61
C THR A 49 1.69 -20.84 53.02
N VAL A 50 1.18 -20.22 51.96
CA VAL A 50 1.75 -18.99 51.39
C VAL A 50 0.83 -17.81 51.69
N ARG A 51 1.13 -16.62 51.14
CA ARG A 51 0.29 -15.44 51.32
C ARG A 51 -1.17 -15.73 50.99
N GLN A 52 -2.04 -15.34 51.92
CA GLN A 52 -3.47 -15.62 51.88
C GLN A 52 -4.19 -14.72 50.89
N LEU A 53 -5.40 -15.12 50.48
CA LEU A 53 -6.31 -14.26 49.74
C LEU A 53 -6.73 -13.05 50.61
N PRO A 54 -7.05 -11.88 50.02
CA PRO A 54 -7.49 -10.70 50.76
C PRO A 54 -8.78 -10.91 51.53
N THR A 55 -9.64 -11.82 51.07
CA THR A 55 -10.93 -12.16 51.70
C THR A 55 -11.17 -13.67 51.66
N ASN A 56 -12.05 -14.15 52.52
CA ASN A 56 -12.59 -15.51 52.39
C ASN A 56 -13.24 -15.66 51.02
N LEU A 57 -13.03 -16.81 50.37
CA LEU A 57 -13.50 -17.01 49.00
C LEU A 57 -13.83 -18.48 48.75
N ILE A 58 -14.98 -18.74 48.13
CA ILE A 58 -15.44 -20.07 47.77
C ILE A 58 -16.06 -20.07 46.37
N GLY A 59 -15.90 -21.18 45.64
CA GLY A 59 -16.45 -21.34 44.30
C GLY A 59 -15.85 -20.38 43.27
N HIS A 60 -14.66 -19.84 43.51
CA HIS A 60 -13.92 -19.05 42.53
C HIS A 60 -13.22 -19.95 41.52
N SER A 61 -12.87 -19.36 40.38
CA SER A 61 -11.94 -19.96 39.42
C SER A 61 -10.51 -19.51 39.71
N MET A 62 -9.52 -20.37 39.43
CA MET A 62 -8.10 -20.03 39.53
C MET A 62 -7.34 -20.55 38.31
N ILE A 63 -6.46 -19.72 37.74
CA ILE A 63 -5.59 -20.10 36.64
C ILE A 63 -4.14 -19.67 36.87
N ALA A 64 -3.24 -20.34 36.17
CA ALA A 64 -1.86 -19.91 36.01
C ALA A 64 -1.67 -19.13 34.70
N SER A 65 -1.12 -17.94 34.80
CA SER A 65 -0.76 -17.11 33.66
C SER A 65 0.67 -16.62 33.81
N LYS A 66 1.58 -17.17 32.99
CA LYS A 66 3.03 -17.02 33.17
C LYS A 66 3.42 -17.35 34.61
N ASN A 67 4.13 -16.45 35.30
CA ASN A 67 4.51 -16.58 36.71
C ASN A 67 3.49 -15.93 37.65
N ARG A 68 2.19 -16.01 37.37
CA ARG A 68 1.12 -15.43 38.20
C ARG A 68 0.01 -16.44 38.46
N LEU A 69 -0.61 -16.31 39.63
CA LEU A 69 -1.92 -16.86 39.91
C LEU A 69 -2.97 -15.77 39.69
N VAL A 70 -4.06 -16.13 39.00
CA VAL A 70 -5.21 -15.25 38.80
C VAL A 70 -6.45 -15.91 39.38
N ILE A 71 -7.19 -15.16 40.20
CA ILE A 71 -8.43 -15.56 40.86
C ILE A 71 -9.58 -14.79 40.22
N ILE A 72 -10.64 -15.50 39.82
CA ILE A 72 -11.75 -14.96 39.06
C ILE A 72 -13.08 -15.31 39.75
N GLY A 73 -13.81 -14.28 40.17
CA GLY A 73 -15.14 -14.42 40.77
C GLY A 73 -15.15 -15.18 42.10
N GLY A 74 -16.24 -15.89 42.37
CA GLY A 74 -16.50 -16.64 43.60
C GLY A 74 -17.57 -15.99 44.47
N ALA A 75 -17.68 -16.44 45.72
CA ALA A 75 -18.52 -15.86 46.76
C ALA A 75 -17.70 -15.62 48.03
N VAL A 76 -17.99 -14.52 48.73
CA VAL A 76 -17.25 -14.09 49.93
C VAL A 76 -17.95 -14.43 51.24
N ASP A 77 -19.22 -14.84 51.16
CA ASP A 77 -20.06 -15.17 52.29
C ASP A 77 -20.99 -16.35 51.97
N THR A 78 -21.84 -16.71 52.94
CA THR A 78 -22.77 -17.83 52.84
C THR A 78 -24.12 -17.43 52.25
N ASN A 79 -24.26 -16.20 51.70
CA ASN A 79 -25.40 -15.80 50.88
C ASN A 79 -25.25 -16.26 49.42
N TRP A 80 -24.09 -16.83 49.06
CA TRP A 80 -23.81 -17.43 47.76
C TRP A 80 -23.95 -16.46 46.58
N GLY A 81 -23.83 -15.16 46.84
CA GLY A 81 -23.77 -14.14 45.80
C GLY A 81 -22.44 -14.18 45.05
N GLY A 82 -22.50 -14.30 43.72
CA GLY A 82 -21.31 -14.20 42.88
C GLY A 82 -20.72 -12.79 42.89
N ILE A 83 -19.39 -12.67 42.93
CA ILE A 83 -18.68 -11.38 42.87
C ILE A 83 -18.05 -11.15 41.49
N THR A 84 -17.82 -9.89 41.12
CA THR A 84 -17.17 -9.50 39.85
C THR A 84 -15.65 -9.47 39.95
N ARG A 85 -15.09 -9.60 41.16
CA ARG A 85 -13.70 -9.29 41.42
C ARG A 85 -12.74 -10.26 40.72
N VAL A 86 -11.69 -9.72 40.12
CA VAL A 86 -10.56 -10.46 39.56
C VAL A 86 -9.29 -9.93 40.18
N ILE A 87 -8.50 -10.80 40.79
CA ILE A 87 -7.22 -10.43 41.42
C ILE A 87 -6.11 -11.34 40.93
N SER A 88 -4.89 -10.86 40.97
CA SER A 88 -3.72 -11.68 40.65
C SER A 88 -2.56 -11.42 41.60
N ALA A 89 -1.70 -12.42 41.78
CA ALA A 89 -0.47 -12.31 42.54
C ALA A 89 0.68 -12.95 41.75
N GLN A 90 1.84 -12.31 41.78
CA GLN A 90 3.06 -12.88 41.22
C GLN A 90 3.54 -14.07 42.05
N VAL A 91 4.02 -15.10 41.36
CA VAL A 91 4.69 -16.26 41.96
C VAL A 91 6.19 -16.02 41.88
N ASN A 92 6.84 -15.93 43.03
CA ASN A 92 8.28 -15.74 43.15
C ASN A 92 9.02 -17.06 42.85
N GLY A 93 10.33 -17.00 42.60
CA GLY A 93 11.13 -18.20 42.25
C GLY A 93 11.10 -19.31 43.31
N ASP A 94 10.98 -18.94 44.59
CA ASP A 94 10.83 -19.85 45.73
C ASP A 94 9.41 -20.44 45.87
N GLY A 95 8.44 -19.93 45.10
CA GLY A 95 7.04 -20.33 45.15
C GLY A 95 6.18 -19.52 46.11
N SER A 96 6.75 -18.54 46.82
CA SER A 96 5.96 -17.56 47.59
C SER A 96 5.14 -16.65 46.66
N LEU A 97 4.11 -15.99 47.20
CA LEU A 97 3.25 -15.10 46.43
C LEU A 97 3.50 -13.64 46.80
N GLY A 98 3.59 -12.78 45.78
CA GLY A 98 3.59 -11.32 45.88
C GLY A 98 2.25 -10.73 46.31
N GLU A 99 2.09 -9.41 46.29
CA GLU A 99 0.83 -8.77 46.70
C GLU A 99 -0.30 -9.12 45.73
N TRP A 100 -1.53 -9.23 46.25
CA TRP A 100 -2.71 -9.37 45.42
C TRP A 100 -3.12 -8.01 44.85
N THR A 101 -3.13 -7.92 43.52
CA THR A 101 -3.52 -6.71 42.79
C THR A 101 -4.83 -6.94 42.04
N ASP A 102 -5.72 -5.95 42.08
CA ASP A 102 -6.96 -5.97 41.30
C ASP A 102 -6.68 -5.87 39.79
N LEU A 103 -7.45 -6.62 39.02
CA LEU A 103 -7.50 -6.61 37.56
C LEU A 103 -8.87 -6.10 37.11
N PRO A 104 -9.07 -5.79 35.81
CA PRO A 104 -10.39 -5.44 35.28
C PRO A 104 -11.47 -6.46 35.74
N PRO A 105 -12.57 -5.99 36.35
CA PRO A 105 -13.58 -6.88 36.92
C PRO A 105 -14.40 -7.55 35.82
N LEU A 106 -15.07 -8.64 36.19
CA LEU A 106 -16.09 -9.28 35.36
C LEU A 106 -17.27 -8.33 35.14
N LEU A 107 -17.94 -8.48 33.99
CA LEU A 107 -19.14 -7.72 33.67
C LEU A 107 -20.30 -7.99 34.64
N GLN A 108 -20.32 -9.17 35.26
CA GLN A 108 -21.33 -9.61 36.23
C GLN A 108 -20.72 -10.55 37.26
N GLY A 109 -21.33 -10.60 38.45
CA GLY A 109 -20.86 -11.44 39.55
C GLY A 109 -21.16 -12.91 39.29
N VAL A 110 -20.16 -13.77 39.45
CA VAL A 110 -20.28 -15.20 39.15
C VAL A 110 -19.56 -16.05 40.19
N ARG A 111 -20.11 -17.23 40.48
CA ARG A 111 -19.46 -18.29 41.26
C ARG A 111 -19.63 -19.64 40.57
N ALA A 112 -18.79 -20.61 40.89
CA ALA A 112 -18.77 -21.95 40.32
C ALA A 112 -18.75 -21.97 38.78
N ALA A 113 -18.14 -20.94 38.18
CA ALA A 113 -17.89 -20.88 36.74
C ALA A 113 -16.74 -21.80 36.36
N MET A 114 -16.78 -22.29 35.12
CA MET A 114 -15.66 -22.96 34.50
C MET A 114 -14.69 -21.93 33.96
N VAL A 115 -13.40 -22.23 34.03
CA VAL A 115 -12.36 -21.42 33.41
C VAL A 115 -11.51 -22.28 32.48
N ALA A 116 -11.23 -21.74 31.31
CA ALA A 116 -10.32 -22.29 30.31
C ALA A 116 -9.36 -21.19 29.84
N LYS A 117 -8.21 -21.61 29.30
CA LYS A 117 -7.15 -20.70 28.87
C LYS A 117 -6.57 -21.15 27.53
N THR A 118 -6.42 -20.22 26.60
CA THR A 118 -5.58 -20.34 25.40
C THR A 118 -4.30 -19.53 25.59
N ASP A 119 -3.44 -19.46 24.57
CA ASP A 119 -2.25 -18.60 24.61
C ASP A 119 -2.62 -17.12 24.74
N ASP A 120 -3.72 -16.70 24.08
CA ASP A 120 -4.11 -15.29 23.96
C ASP A 120 -5.27 -14.88 24.89
N TYR A 121 -6.09 -15.83 25.36
CA TYR A 121 -7.34 -15.51 26.06
C TYR A 121 -7.60 -16.41 27.28
N VAL A 122 -8.27 -15.83 28.27
CA VAL A 122 -8.99 -16.57 29.32
C VAL A 122 -10.46 -16.57 28.98
N ILE A 123 -11.09 -17.74 29.11
CA ILE A 123 -12.50 -17.95 28.84
C ILE A 123 -13.16 -18.39 30.15
N LEU A 124 -14.21 -17.69 30.55
CA LEU A 124 -15.04 -17.99 31.70
C LEU A 124 -16.43 -18.35 31.20
N ALA A 125 -16.92 -19.54 31.55
CA ALA A 125 -18.17 -20.06 31.01
C ALA A 125 -19.08 -20.62 32.11
N GLY A 126 -20.38 -20.33 31.98
CA GLY A 126 -21.41 -20.78 32.90
C GLY A 126 -21.22 -20.26 34.32
N GLY A 127 -21.51 -21.12 35.29
CA GLY A 127 -21.52 -20.77 36.70
C GLY A 127 -22.86 -20.24 37.16
N VAL A 128 -22.97 -20.01 38.46
CA VAL A 128 -24.15 -19.46 39.10
C VAL A 128 -24.03 -17.94 39.10
N SER A 129 -24.75 -17.33 38.18
CA SER A 129 -25.07 -15.91 38.06
C SER A 129 -26.50 -15.77 37.47
N PHE A 130 -26.93 -14.57 37.07
CA PHE A 130 -28.17 -14.40 36.29
C PHE A 130 -28.12 -15.06 34.90
N ASP A 131 -26.92 -15.39 34.36
CA ASP A 131 -26.74 -16.02 33.04
C ASP A 131 -25.96 -17.35 33.14
N TRP A 132 -26.69 -18.45 33.30
CA TRP A 132 -26.14 -19.81 33.44
C TRP A 132 -25.52 -20.36 32.14
N ARG A 133 -25.67 -19.64 31.03
CA ARG A 133 -25.15 -19.98 29.71
C ARG A 133 -24.11 -18.98 29.23
N GLY A 134 -23.84 -17.96 30.03
CA GLY A 134 -22.94 -16.87 29.70
C GLY A 134 -21.53 -17.38 29.43
N VAL A 135 -20.92 -16.87 28.37
CA VAL A 135 -19.50 -17.06 28.07
C VAL A 135 -18.87 -15.69 28.00
N TYR A 136 -17.80 -15.51 28.75
CA TYR A 136 -17.05 -14.28 28.84
C TYR A 136 -15.59 -14.58 28.54
N TYR A 137 -14.88 -13.63 27.95
CA TYR A 137 -13.45 -13.79 27.68
C TYR A 137 -12.69 -12.51 27.98
N SER A 138 -11.41 -12.65 28.28
CA SER A 138 -10.49 -11.53 28.50
C SER A 138 -9.15 -11.85 27.84
N PRO A 139 -8.53 -10.89 27.13
CA PRO A 139 -7.20 -11.09 26.57
C PRO A 139 -6.16 -11.22 27.68
N ILE A 140 -5.12 -12.01 27.42
CA ILE A 140 -3.96 -12.17 28.30
C ILE A 140 -2.88 -11.18 27.84
N ASN A 141 -2.55 -10.22 28.71
CA ASN A 141 -1.53 -9.23 28.42
C ASN A 141 -0.13 -9.87 28.38
N THR A 142 0.82 -9.15 27.79
CA THR A 142 2.22 -9.62 27.67
C THR A 142 2.90 -9.83 29.03
N ASP A 143 2.42 -9.25 30.12
CA ASP A 143 2.91 -9.48 31.48
C ASP A 143 2.18 -10.63 32.22
N GLY A 144 1.21 -11.28 31.56
CA GLY A 144 0.39 -12.35 32.11
C GLY A 144 -0.84 -11.88 32.90
N THR A 145 -1.07 -10.57 33.04
CA THR A 145 -2.32 -10.03 33.58
C THR A 145 -3.48 -10.17 32.59
N LEU A 146 -4.72 -9.94 33.04
CA LEU A 146 -5.90 -10.02 32.18
C LEU A 146 -6.38 -8.61 31.81
N GLY A 147 -6.82 -8.43 30.57
CA GLY A 147 -7.45 -7.21 30.08
C GLY A 147 -8.94 -7.11 30.43
N VAL A 148 -9.64 -6.20 29.75
CA VAL A 148 -11.08 -5.97 29.96
C VAL A 148 -11.90 -7.19 29.51
N TRP A 149 -12.85 -7.61 30.33
CA TRP A 149 -13.74 -8.73 30.02
C TRP A 149 -14.82 -8.33 29.00
N SER A 150 -15.04 -9.21 28.03
CA SER A 150 -16.08 -9.10 27.01
C SER A 150 -17.05 -10.29 27.09
N LYS A 151 -18.33 -10.07 26.76
CA LYS A 151 -19.31 -11.16 26.58
C LYS A 151 -19.16 -11.76 25.19
N SER A 152 -19.09 -13.07 25.08
CA SER A 152 -19.11 -13.79 23.81
C SER A 152 -20.49 -13.69 23.15
N ALA A 153 -20.52 -13.60 21.81
CA ALA A 153 -21.76 -13.72 21.05
C ALA A 153 -22.35 -15.13 21.12
N SER A 154 -21.49 -16.14 21.31
CA SER A 154 -21.89 -17.53 21.52
C SER A 154 -22.11 -17.80 23.01
N SER A 155 -23.15 -18.56 23.34
CA SER A 155 -23.46 -19.02 24.69
C SER A 155 -23.31 -20.53 24.79
N LEU A 156 -23.17 -21.06 26.00
CA LEU A 156 -23.27 -22.50 26.20
C LEU A 156 -24.63 -22.98 25.70
N PRO A 157 -24.72 -24.16 25.06
CA PRO A 157 -26.00 -24.68 24.56
C PRO A 157 -26.98 -24.99 25.72
N LEU A 158 -26.47 -25.22 26.92
CA LEU A 158 -27.23 -25.64 28.09
C LEU A 158 -26.74 -24.89 29.34
N SER A 159 -27.67 -24.56 30.25
CA SER A 159 -27.35 -23.98 31.56
C SER A 159 -26.40 -24.90 32.31
N THR A 160 -25.25 -24.37 32.74
CA THR A 160 -24.18 -25.18 33.33
C THR A 160 -23.52 -24.45 34.50
N CYS A 161 -23.51 -25.09 35.67
CA CYS A 161 -22.65 -24.73 36.78
C CYS A 161 -21.91 -25.95 37.31
N CYS A 162 -20.95 -25.72 38.22
CA CYS A 162 -20.23 -26.78 38.96
C CYS A 162 -19.49 -27.80 38.08
N ALA A 163 -19.25 -27.44 36.81
CA ALA A 163 -18.53 -28.25 35.84
C ALA A 163 -17.02 -27.96 35.88
N SER A 164 -16.25 -28.82 35.22
CA SER A 164 -14.85 -28.58 34.91
C SER A 164 -14.68 -28.39 33.41
N ALA A 165 -13.70 -27.56 33.03
CA ALA A 165 -13.31 -27.37 31.64
C ALA A 165 -11.82 -27.62 31.45
N ALA A 166 -11.48 -28.27 30.33
CA ALA A 166 -10.11 -28.47 29.91
C ALA A 166 -9.94 -28.09 28.43
N MET A 167 -8.79 -27.52 28.10
CA MET A 167 -8.42 -27.21 26.73
C MET A 167 -7.50 -28.29 26.17
N TRP A 168 -7.75 -28.70 24.92
CA TRP A 168 -6.81 -29.46 24.13
C TRP A 168 -6.87 -28.97 22.67
N ASN A 169 -5.75 -28.43 22.19
CA ASN A 169 -5.70 -27.59 20.99
C ASN A 169 -6.74 -26.45 21.05
N SER A 170 -7.44 -26.16 19.96
CA SER A 170 -8.49 -25.14 19.90
C SER A 170 -9.85 -25.61 20.43
N LYS A 171 -9.91 -26.71 21.20
CA LYS A 171 -11.17 -27.30 21.68
C LYS A 171 -11.26 -27.23 23.19
N MET A 172 -12.40 -26.73 23.67
CA MET A 172 -12.78 -26.74 25.07
C MET A 172 -13.68 -27.94 25.33
N TYR A 173 -13.31 -28.76 26.31
CA TYR A 173 -14.06 -29.92 26.78
C TYR A 173 -14.67 -29.59 28.14
N ILE A 174 -15.97 -29.82 28.29
CA ILE A 174 -16.73 -29.57 29.52
C ILE A 174 -17.23 -30.89 30.07
N THR A 175 -16.97 -31.13 31.37
CA THR A 175 -17.30 -32.39 32.06
C THR A 175 -18.02 -32.13 33.38
N GLY A 176 -18.92 -33.04 33.79
CA GLY A 176 -19.52 -33.05 35.14
C GLY A 176 -20.51 -31.92 35.40
N ARG A 177 -21.31 -31.53 34.40
CA ARG A 177 -22.24 -30.39 34.45
C ARG A 177 -23.43 -30.62 35.38
N HIS A 178 -23.93 -29.52 35.97
CA HIS A 178 -25.18 -29.45 36.73
C HIS A 178 -26.02 -28.27 36.23
N ASP A 179 -27.32 -28.49 35.97
CA ASP A 179 -28.22 -27.45 35.42
C ASP A 179 -29.07 -26.73 36.49
N GLY A 180 -28.87 -27.09 37.76
CA GLY A 180 -29.69 -26.62 38.87
C GLY A 180 -30.57 -27.72 39.48
N VAL A 181 -30.82 -28.80 38.74
CA VAL A 181 -31.66 -29.93 39.16
C VAL A 181 -30.96 -31.27 38.98
N ASN A 182 -30.33 -31.50 37.82
CA ASN A 182 -29.74 -32.78 37.43
C ASN A 182 -28.23 -32.68 37.27
N TYR A 183 -27.54 -33.77 37.61
CA TYR A 183 -26.15 -34.00 37.23
C TYR A 183 -26.09 -34.74 35.90
N PHE A 184 -25.11 -34.40 35.07
CA PHE A 184 -24.91 -35.07 33.79
C PHE A 184 -23.48 -35.62 33.68
N ASP A 185 -23.39 -36.82 33.11
CA ASP A 185 -22.16 -37.57 32.82
C ASP A 185 -21.63 -37.35 31.39
N THR A 186 -22.32 -36.55 30.59
CA THR A 186 -21.95 -36.23 29.21
C THR A 186 -20.79 -35.23 29.13
N VAL A 187 -19.84 -35.48 28.23
CA VAL A 187 -18.81 -34.51 27.83
C VAL A 187 -19.35 -33.66 26.68
N VAL A 188 -19.31 -32.33 26.82
CA VAL A 188 -19.64 -31.40 25.74
C VAL A 188 -18.35 -30.77 25.24
N MET A 189 -18.21 -30.62 23.92
CA MET A 189 -17.04 -30.00 23.31
C MET A 189 -17.47 -28.80 22.46
N ALA A 190 -16.71 -27.72 22.55
CA ALA A 190 -16.84 -26.56 21.68
C ALA A 190 -15.47 -26.20 21.08
N GLU A 191 -15.45 -25.89 19.79
CA GLU A 191 -14.29 -25.28 19.16
C GLU A 191 -14.26 -23.80 19.56
N ILE A 192 -13.16 -23.39 20.20
CA ILE A 192 -12.89 -22.01 20.48
C ILE A 192 -12.38 -21.41 19.18
N GLY A 193 -13.25 -20.67 18.51
CA GLY A 193 -12.80 -19.83 17.41
C GLY A 193 -11.74 -18.85 17.94
N SER A 194 -10.58 -18.81 17.31
CA SER A 194 -9.88 -17.53 17.23
C SER A 194 -10.88 -16.55 16.64
N ALA A 195 -11.04 -15.34 17.19
CA ALA A 195 -11.73 -14.30 16.45
C ALA A 195 -11.14 -14.30 15.04
N SER A 196 -11.92 -14.72 14.03
CA SER A 196 -11.40 -14.97 12.68
C SER A 196 -10.70 -13.69 12.26
N LYS A 197 -9.37 -13.71 12.14
CA LYS A 197 -8.61 -12.58 11.64
C LYS A 197 -9.08 -12.37 10.21
N LEU A 198 -9.89 -11.33 9.98
CA LEU A 198 -10.33 -10.99 8.63
C LEU A 198 -9.07 -10.67 7.82
N PRO A 199 -8.91 -11.23 6.61
CA PRO A 199 -7.79 -10.89 5.76
C PRO A 199 -7.67 -9.38 5.56
N ILE A 200 -6.45 -8.86 5.60
CA ILE A 200 -6.14 -7.45 5.33
C ILE A 200 -5.58 -7.35 3.91
N ILE A 201 -6.23 -6.52 3.10
CA ILE A 201 -5.81 -6.21 1.74
C ILE A 201 -5.23 -4.80 1.72
N LEU A 202 -3.92 -4.70 1.47
CA LEU A 202 -3.23 -3.43 1.24
C LEU A 202 -3.33 -3.08 -0.24
N VAL A 203 -3.80 -1.86 -0.56
CA VAL A 203 -3.93 -1.38 -1.94
C VAL A 203 -3.02 -0.17 -2.13
N PRO A 204 -1.95 -0.29 -2.95
CA PRO A 204 -0.95 0.76 -3.09
C PRO A 204 -1.46 1.96 -3.92
N GLY A 205 -0.68 3.06 -3.90
CA GLY A 205 -0.98 4.29 -4.63
C GLY A 205 -0.57 4.27 -6.11
N MET A 206 -0.73 5.42 -6.78
CA MET A 206 -0.41 5.60 -8.21
C MET A 206 1.07 5.38 -8.53
N GLY A 207 1.39 4.25 -9.16
CA GLY A 207 2.74 3.82 -9.53
C GLY A 207 3.40 2.88 -8.51
N GLY A 208 2.67 2.49 -7.46
CA GLY A 208 3.21 1.63 -6.40
C GLY A 208 3.31 0.17 -6.80
N SER A 209 2.92 -0.16 -8.04
CA SER A 209 2.93 -1.50 -8.61
C SER A 209 3.76 -1.55 -9.88
N TRP A 210 4.37 -2.70 -10.14
CA TRP A 210 5.25 -2.96 -11.26
C TRP A 210 4.92 -4.30 -11.91
N ASN A 211 5.10 -4.34 -13.22
CA ASN A 211 5.12 -5.56 -14.00
C ASN A 211 5.97 -5.32 -15.25
N TYR A 212 7.09 -6.02 -15.35
CA TYR A 212 8.07 -5.83 -16.42
C TYR A 212 7.47 -6.00 -17.82
N GLU A 213 6.71 -7.08 -18.04
CA GLU A 213 6.10 -7.39 -19.33
C GLU A 213 5.05 -6.34 -19.74
N ALA A 214 4.27 -5.82 -18.80
CA ALA A 214 3.23 -4.85 -19.07
C ALA A 214 3.76 -3.44 -19.32
N LEU A 215 4.83 -3.06 -18.62
CA LEU A 215 5.38 -1.71 -18.64
C LEU A 215 6.49 -1.54 -19.68
N VAL A 216 7.36 -2.55 -19.85
CA VAL A 216 8.53 -2.50 -20.71
C VAL A 216 8.25 -3.15 -22.07
N HIS A 217 7.68 -4.36 -22.08
CA HIS A 217 7.31 -5.05 -23.33
C HIS A 217 5.90 -4.73 -23.83
N LYS A 218 5.18 -3.87 -23.12
CA LYS A 218 3.87 -3.33 -23.53
C LYS A 218 2.80 -4.42 -23.74
N LYS A 219 2.89 -5.52 -22.99
CA LYS A 219 1.95 -6.64 -23.06
C LYS A 219 0.74 -6.43 -22.14
N ASN A 220 -0.37 -7.07 -22.49
CA ASN A 220 -1.47 -7.24 -21.55
C ASN A 220 -1.16 -8.45 -20.66
N VAL A 221 -1.18 -8.23 -19.35
CA VAL A 221 -0.93 -9.27 -18.33
C VAL A 221 -2.11 -9.35 -17.36
N ALA A 222 -2.23 -10.45 -16.64
CA ALA A 222 -3.26 -10.60 -15.62
C ALA A 222 -2.94 -9.73 -14.39
N ASN A 223 -3.95 -9.34 -13.62
CA ASN A 223 -3.73 -8.51 -12.43
C ASN A 223 -2.91 -9.23 -11.34
N GLU A 224 -3.03 -10.56 -11.25
CA GLU A 224 -2.25 -11.40 -10.33
C GLU A 224 -0.74 -11.42 -10.63
N ASP A 225 -0.34 -11.03 -11.85
CA ASP A 225 1.08 -10.92 -12.23
C ASP A 225 1.72 -9.60 -11.78
N TRP A 226 0.94 -8.66 -11.23
CA TRP A 226 1.49 -7.40 -10.73
C TRP A 226 2.04 -7.58 -9.32
N SER A 227 3.18 -6.95 -9.05
CA SER A 227 3.78 -6.90 -7.71
C SER A 227 3.93 -5.46 -7.24
N LEU A 228 4.25 -5.28 -5.97
CA LEU A 228 4.71 -3.99 -5.46
C LEU A 228 5.96 -3.56 -6.25
N PHE A 229 6.11 -2.25 -6.48
CA PHE A 229 7.28 -1.71 -7.15
C PHE A 229 8.57 -2.10 -6.40
N PRO A 230 9.57 -2.76 -7.03
CA PRO A 230 10.69 -3.40 -6.32
C PRO A 230 11.60 -2.47 -5.52
N PHE A 231 11.52 -1.16 -5.77
CA PHE A 231 12.31 -0.13 -5.10
C PHE A 231 11.46 0.73 -4.14
N LEU A 232 10.21 0.34 -3.87
CA LEU A 232 9.30 1.06 -3.00
C LEU A 232 9.26 0.44 -1.59
N THR A 233 9.95 1.07 -0.65
CA THR A 233 10.01 0.63 0.76
C THR A 233 8.90 1.23 1.64
N LEU A 234 8.09 2.12 1.08
CA LEU A 234 7.07 2.91 1.78
C LEU A 234 6.14 2.07 2.69
N TYR A 235 5.82 0.85 2.27
CA TYR A 235 4.87 -0.02 2.95
C TYR A 235 5.51 -0.95 3.99
N ASP A 236 6.84 -1.06 4.01
CA ASP A 236 7.56 -2.10 4.76
C ASP A 236 7.28 -2.02 6.26
N GLY A 237 7.22 -0.81 6.82
CA GLY A 237 6.96 -0.60 8.25
C GLY A 237 5.54 -1.02 8.66
N LEU A 238 4.53 -0.66 7.87
CA LEU A 238 3.15 -1.09 8.11
C LEU A 238 3.01 -2.61 7.96
N ILE A 239 3.59 -3.17 6.90
CA ILE A 239 3.60 -4.61 6.64
C ILE A 239 4.23 -5.35 7.82
N LYS A 240 5.40 -4.91 8.30
CA LYS A 240 6.06 -5.50 9.46
C LYS A 240 5.18 -5.43 10.70
N SER A 241 4.52 -4.31 10.94
CA SER A 241 3.61 -4.15 12.08
C SER A 241 2.42 -5.11 12.02
N LEU A 242 1.91 -5.41 10.82
CA LEU A 242 0.85 -6.40 10.61
C LEU A 242 1.37 -7.83 10.81
N GLU A 243 2.59 -8.12 10.36
CA GLU A 243 3.25 -9.41 10.62
C GLU A 243 3.47 -9.64 12.12
N ASP A 244 3.88 -8.61 12.86
CA ASP A 244 4.03 -8.65 14.33
C ASP A 244 2.67 -8.78 15.05
N ALA A 245 1.56 -8.31 14.45
CA ALA A 245 0.18 -8.63 14.88
C ALA A 245 -0.25 -10.09 14.54
N GLY A 246 0.66 -10.88 13.99
CA GLY A 246 0.45 -12.27 13.62
C GLY A 246 -0.37 -12.46 12.34
N TYR A 247 -0.32 -11.51 11.41
CA TYR A 247 -0.71 -11.75 10.03
C TYR A 247 0.47 -12.34 9.23
N THR A 248 0.17 -13.06 8.15
CA THR A 248 1.13 -13.74 7.28
C THR A 248 0.80 -13.42 5.83
N LYS A 249 1.80 -12.90 5.10
CA LYS A 249 1.67 -12.61 3.66
C LYS A 249 1.22 -13.85 2.88
N GLY A 250 0.27 -13.65 1.97
CA GLY A 250 -0.28 -14.70 1.11
C GLY A 250 -1.27 -15.64 1.80
N LYS A 251 -1.54 -15.45 3.10
CA LYS A 251 -2.52 -16.23 3.86
C LYS A 251 -3.67 -15.37 4.37
N ASP A 252 -3.35 -14.33 5.13
CA ASP A 252 -4.33 -13.39 5.72
C ASP A 252 -3.86 -11.92 5.62
N LEU A 253 -2.66 -11.68 5.08
CA LEU A 253 -2.21 -10.37 4.62
C LEU A 253 -1.91 -10.44 3.12
N PHE A 254 -2.53 -9.55 2.35
CA PHE A 254 -2.36 -9.49 0.90
C PHE A 254 -2.03 -8.07 0.46
N ILE A 255 -1.17 -7.96 -0.54
CA ILE A 255 -0.91 -6.70 -1.25
C ILE A 255 -1.55 -6.85 -2.62
N TYR A 256 -2.60 -6.09 -2.89
CA TYR A 256 -3.24 -6.07 -4.19
C TYR A 256 -2.53 -5.04 -5.08
N ALA A 257 -1.45 -5.47 -5.72
CA ALA A 257 -0.78 -4.70 -6.76
C ALA A 257 -1.60 -4.76 -8.07
N TYR A 258 -1.57 -3.68 -8.85
CA TYR A 258 -2.45 -3.54 -10.02
C TYR A 258 -1.88 -2.57 -11.07
N ASP A 259 -2.45 -2.61 -12.28
CA ASP A 259 -2.10 -1.64 -13.33
C ASP A 259 -2.66 -0.25 -13.00
N TRP A 260 -1.89 0.50 -12.20
CA TRP A 260 -2.18 1.85 -11.75
C TRP A 260 -2.39 2.86 -12.88
N ARG A 261 -2.03 2.50 -14.12
CA ARG A 261 -2.24 3.37 -15.27
C ARG A 261 -3.68 3.34 -15.78
N LYS A 262 -4.36 2.20 -15.66
CA LYS A 262 -5.76 2.00 -16.07
C LYS A 262 -6.73 2.78 -15.19
N SER A 263 -7.96 2.97 -15.66
CA SER A 263 -8.96 3.73 -14.92
C SER A 263 -9.18 3.19 -13.50
N ILE A 264 -9.45 4.09 -12.54
CA ILE A 264 -9.69 3.70 -11.15
C ILE A 264 -10.94 2.81 -11.04
N SER A 265 -11.93 3.02 -11.90
CA SER A 265 -13.13 2.17 -11.99
C SER A 265 -12.80 0.73 -12.36
N GLU A 266 -12.01 0.50 -13.41
CA GLU A 266 -11.59 -0.84 -13.82
C GLU A 266 -10.81 -1.55 -12.72
N ASN A 267 -9.87 -0.85 -12.11
CA ASN A 267 -9.06 -1.40 -11.02
C ASN A 267 -9.91 -1.74 -9.79
N GLY A 268 -10.94 -0.95 -9.49
CA GLY A 268 -11.86 -1.22 -8.39
C GLY A 268 -12.77 -2.42 -8.63
N VAL A 269 -13.24 -2.62 -9.86
CA VAL A 269 -13.97 -3.84 -10.24
C VAL A 269 -13.07 -5.06 -10.09
N ALA A 270 -11.82 -4.96 -10.55
CA ALA A 270 -10.86 -6.05 -10.41
C ALA A 270 -10.47 -6.34 -8.96
N LEU A 271 -10.39 -5.33 -8.09
CA LEU A 271 -10.22 -5.55 -6.65
C LEU A 271 -11.38 -6.35 -6.06
N CYS A 272 -12.61 -6.08 -6.49
CA CYS A 272 -13.78 -6.85 -6.07
C CYS A 272 -13.67 -8.32 -6.49
N GLN A 273 -13.27 -8.57 -7.74
CA GLN A 273 -13.02 -9.94 -8.22
C GLN A 273 -11.92 -10.64 -7.41
N PHE A 274 -10.85 -9.91 -7.05
CA PHE A 274 -9.78 -10.47 -6.23
C PHE A 274 -10.27 -10.87 -4.82
N ILE A 275 -11.17 -10.09 -4.22
CA ILE A 275 -11.67 -10.40 -2.86
C ILE A 275 -12.84 -11.40 -2.84
N ASP A 276 -13.37 -11.82 -3.99
CA ASP A 276 -14.48 -12.78 -4.07
C ASP A 276 -14.14 -14.13 -3.44
N GLN A 277 -12.85 -14.46 -3.35
CA GLN A 277 -12.35 -15.65 -2.68
C GLN A 277 -12.49 -15.62 -1.15
N PHE A 278 -12.86 -14.48 -0.54
CA PHE A 278 -12.97 -14.30 0.90
C PHE A 278 -14.39 -13.96 1.32
N ASP A 279 -14.87 -14.52 2.44
CA ASP A 279 -16.19 -14.18 3.00
C ASP A 279 -16.28 -12.69 3.40
N LYS A 280 -15.25 -12.21 4.12
CA LYS A 280 -15.12 -10.84 4.60
C LYS A 280 -13.65 -10.43 4.64
N VAL A 281 -13.35 -9.17 4.35
CA VAL A 281 -11.98 -8.60 4.40
C VAL A 281 -11.96 -7.20 4.99
N LYS A 282 -10.79 -6.75 5.44
CA LYS A 282 -10.49 -5.35 5.70
C LYS A 282 -9.59 -4.82 4.58
N VAL A 283 -9.85 -3.61 4.10
CA VAL A 283 -9.07 -2.99 3.01
C VAL A 283 -8.42 -1.72 3.52
N VAL A 284 -7.11 -1.59 3.31
CA VAL A 284 -6.35 -0.36 3.56
C VAL A 284 -5.82 0.14 2.23
N GLY A 285 -6.42 1.22 1.70
CA GLY A 285 -6.01 1.81 0.44
C GLY A 285 -5.24 3.11 0.65
N HIS A 286 -4.06 3.21 0.06
CA HIS A 286 -3.22 4.40 0.10
C HIS A 286 -3.40 5.26 -1.14
N SER A 287 -3.53 6.58 -0.97
CA SER A 287 -3.59 7.54 -2.08
C SER A 287 -4.66 7.13 -3.10
N MET A 288 -4.31 6.96 -4.38
CA MET A 288 -5.20 6.43 -5.41
C MET A 288 -5.80 5.05 -5.07
N GLY A 289 -5.07 4.18 -4.35
CA GLY A 289 -5.53 2.87 -3.92
C GLY A 289 -6.73 2.92 -2.97
N GLY A 290 -6.89 4.00 -2.20
CA GLY A 290 -8.12 4.21 -1.41
C GLY A 290 -9.35 4.48 -2.27
N LEU A 291 -9.20 5.13 -3.43
CA LEU A 291 -10.27 5.29 -4.40
C LEU A 291 -10.60 3.98 -5.11
N VAL A 292 -9.60 3.13 -5.40
CA VAL A 292 -9.80 1.76 -5.89
C VAL A 292 -10.61 0.94 -4.88
N GLY A 293 -10.23 0.98 -3.60
CA GLY A 293 -10.99 0.37 -2.50
C GLY A 293 -12.41 0.90 -2.40
N ARG A 294 -12.61 2.21 -2.60
CA ARG A 294 -13.93 2.85 -2.56
C ARG A 294 -14.85 2.41 -3.71
N VAL A 295 -14.30 2.24 -4.92
CA VAL A 295 -15.06 1.67 -6.05
C VAL A 295 -15.58 0.29 -5.70
N CYS A 296 -14.71 -0.59 -5.19
CA CYS A 296 -15.15 -1.93 -4.81
C CYS A 296 -16.17 -1.90 -3.67
N ALA A 297 -15.94 -1.11 -2.63
CA ALA A 297 -16.82 -1.02 -1.48
C ALA A 297 -18.25 -0.54 -1.82
N GLN A 298 -18.41 0.32 -2.84
CA GLN A 298 -19.71 0.83 -3.29
C GLN A 298 -20.34 -0.01 -4.43
N SER A 299 -19.72 -1.12 -4.83
CA SER A 299 -20.28 -2.07 -5.79
C SER A 299 -21.28 -3.03 -5.13
N SER A 300 -21.96 -3.86 -5.93
CA SER A 300 -22.84 -4.93 -5.42
C SER A 300 -22.10 -5.91 -4.50
N GLU A 301 -20.84 -6.20 -4.82
CA GLU A 301 -19.98 -7.13 -4.07
C GLU A 301 -19.29 -6.47 -2.87
N GLY A 302 -19.49 -5.15 -2.71
CA GLY A 302 -18.85 -4.35 -1.68
C GLY A 302 -19.13 -4.82 -0.26
N ASN A 303 -20.20 -5.60 -0.02
CA ASN A 303 -20.54 -6.16 1.28
C ASN A 303 -19.46 -7.08 1.86
N ARG A 304 -18.55 -7.62 1.04
CA ARG A 304 -17.38 -8.40 1.50
C ARG A 304 -16.36 -7.53 2.25
N ILE A 305 -16.30 -6.22 1.97
CA ILE A 305 -15.43 -5.31 2.70
C ILE A 305 -16.09 -4.95 4.03
N GLU A 306 -15.62 -5.54 5.12
CA GLU A 306 -16.09 -5.23 6.48
C GLU A 306 -15.66 -3.83 6.92
N GLN A 307 -14.46 -3.42 6.52
CA GLN A 307 -13.88 -2.13 6.85
C GLN A 307 -13.02 -1.62 5.70
N LEU A 308 -13.21 -0.37 5.32
CA LEU A 308 -12.35 0.36 4.40
C LEU A 308 -11.63 1.48 5.14
N ILE A 309 -10.31 1.46 5.13
CA ILE A 309 -9.45 2.53 5.63
C ILE A 309 -8.78 3.17 4.42
N THR A 310 -9.00 4.47 4.21
CA THR A 310 -8.34 5.22 3.14
C THR A 310 -7.29 6.16 3.73
N VAL A 311 -6.06 6.08 3.23
CA VAL A 311 -4.90 6.79 3.76
C VAL A 311 -4.44 7.82 2.72
N GLY A 312 -4.57 9.12 3.03
CA GLY A 312 -4.21 10.22 2.11
C GLY A 312 -4.99 10.19 0.79
N SER A 313 -6.20 9.62 0.74
CA SER A 313 -6.86 9.32 -0.53
C SER A 313 -7.68 10.51 -1.06
N PRO A 314 -7.47 10.98 -2.30
CA PRO A 314 -8.08 12.22 -2.79
C PRO A 314 -9.55 12.04 -3.21
N HIS A 315 -10.47 11.97 -2.24
CA HIS A 315 -11.93 11.80 -2.47
C HIS A 315 -12.59 12.95 -3.22
N LEU A 316 -11.93 14.10 -3.34
CA LEU A 316 -12.35 15.23 -4.19
C LEU A 316 -11.37 15.50 -5.35
N GLY A 317 -10.29 14.72 -5.47
CA GLY A 317 -9.19 14.95 -6.42
C GLY A 317 -8.02 15.72 -5.81
N VAL A 318 -7.01 16.01 -6.63
CA VAL A 318 -5.76 16.66 -6.24
C VAL A 318 -5.29 17.62 -7.31
N SER A 319 -4.94 18.86 -6.94
CA SER A 319 -4.55 19.90 -7.91
C SER A 319 -3.32 19.50 -8.72
N LYS A 320 -2.32 18.89 -8.08
CA LYS A 320 -1.02 18.60 -8.69
C LYS A 320 -1.09 17.80 -10.00
N VAL A 321 -2.07 16.91 -10.17
CA VAL A 321 -2.19 16.10 -11.39
C VAL A 321 -2.47 16.91 -12.65
N TYR A 322 -2.90 18.17 -12.50
CA TYR A 322 -3.00 19.13 -13.60
C TYR A 322 -1.68 19.32 -14.35
N ARG A 323 -0.56 19.45 -13.62
CA ARG A 323 0.77 19.65 -14.22
C ARG A 323 1.24 18.42 -15.00
N ILE A 324 0.95 17.23 -14.51
CA ILE A 324 1.22 15.97 -15.22
C ILE A 324 0.37 15.89 -16.50
N TRP A 325 -0.95 16.04 -16.39
CA TRP A 325 -1.89 15.80 -17.50
C TRP A 325 -1.83 16.85 -18.62
N GLU A 326 -1.62 18.11 -18.27
CA GLU A 326 -1.59 19.21 -19.23
C GLU A 326 -0.20 19.70 -19.60
N GLY A 327 0.80 19.48 -18.75
CA GLY A 327 2.16 19.95 -18.97
C GLY A 327 3.17 18.87 -19.30
N ALA A 328 2.88 17.60 -18.96
CA ALA A 328 3.92 16.59 -18.72
C ALA A 328 5.03 17.15 -17.81
N ASP A 329 4.61 17.88 -16.79
CA ASP A 329 5.46 18.68 -15.91
C ASP A 329 5.47 18.06 -14.50
N PHE A 330 6.67 17.72 -14.04
CA PHE A 330 6.92 16.97 -12.81
C PHE A 330 7.58 17.79 -11.71
N SER A 331 7.71 19.11 -11.86
CA SER A 331 8.46 19.95 -10.91
C SER A 331 7.93 19.92 -9.46
N GLU A 332 6.68 19.47 -9.26
CA GLU A 332 6.02 19.35 -7.95
C GLU A 332 5.89 17.89 -7.47
N PHE A 333 6.47 16.94 -8.21
CA PHE A 333 6.48 15.52 -7.92
C PHE A 333 7.94 15.06 -7.81
N ALA A 334 8.49 15.08 -6.60
CA ALA A 334 9.84 14.58 -6.31
C ALA A 334 9.85 13.12 -5.81
N GLY A 335 8.67 12.53 -5.60
CA GLY A 335 8.52 11.15 -5.10
C GLY A 335 8.60 10.08 -6.19
N TRP A 336 8.39 8.85 -5.74
CA TRP A 336 8.37 7.64 -6.57
C TRP A 336 7.25 7.67 -7.63
N GLU A 337 6.15 8.38 -7.36
CA GLU A 337 5.05 8.56 -8.32
C GLU A 337 5.55 9.26 -9.60
N SER A 338 6.48 10.21 -9.43
CA SER A 338 7.11 10.93 -10.53
C SER A 338 7.99 10.00 -11.36
N ILE A 339 8.76 9.15 -10.68
CA ILE A 339 9.67 8.18 -11.29
C ILE A 339 8.87 7.18 -12.12
N ALA A 340 7.77 6.66 -11.57
CA ALA A 340 6.89 5.74 -12.27
C ALA A 340 6.37 6.34 -13.59
N VAL A 341 5.89 7.59 -13.59
CA VAL A 341 5.40 8.24 -14.82
C VAL A 341 6.54 8.62 -15.78
N LYS A 342 7.71 9.04 -15.27
CA LYS A 342 8.90 9.31 -16.11
C LYS A 342 9.40 8.05 -16.81
N ILE A 343 9.35 6.88 -16.16
CA ILE A 343 9.64 5.58 -16.78
C ILE A 343 8.66 5.30 -17.93
N ILE A 344 7.36 5.52 -17.71
CA ILE A 344 6.36 5.38 -18.79
C ILE A 344 6.69 6.30 -19.96
N LEU A 345 7.03 7.57 -19.70
CA LEU A 345 7.43 8.49 -20.75
C LEU A 345 8.68 7.97 -21.50
N GLY A 346 9.72 7.53 -20.79
CA GLY A 346 10.94 7.01 -21.41
C GLY A 346 10.74 5.79 -22.32
N ILE A 347 9.73 4.96 -22.04
CA ILE A 347 9.46 3.71 -22.78
C ILE A 347 8.37 3.87 -23.85
N TRP A 348 7.31 4.62 -23.55
CA TRP A 348 6.09 4.67 -24.38
C TRP A 348 6.06 5.84 -25.35
N ARG A 349 6.95 6.84 -25.21
CA ARG A 349 6.95 8.07 -26.02
C ARG A 349 6.92 7.81 -27.53
N GLU A 350 7.60 6.78 -28.00
CA GLU A 350 7.67 6.40 -29.43
C GLU A 350 6.30 6.17 -30.10
N GLY A 351 5.29 5.77 -29.31
CA GLY A 351 3.94 5.51 -29.80
C GLY A 351 3.10 6.76 -30.05
N PHE A 352 3.52 7.92 -29.56
CA PHE A 352 2.68 9.12 -29.46
C PHE A 352 3.36 10.39 -29.98
N ASP A 353 2.58 11.41 -30.27
CA ASP A 353 3.06 12.64 -30.93
C ASP A 353 3.59 13.66 -29.92
N SER A 354 3.11 13.66 -28.67
CA SER A 354 3.60 14.51 -27.56
C SER A 354 3.74 13.74 -26.23
N SER A 355 4.52 14.27 -25.28
CA SER A 355 4.59 13.73 -23.91
C SER A 355 3.24 13.80 -23.20
N THR A 356 2.48 14.89 -23.42
CA THR A 356 1.11 15.01 -22.90
C THR A 356 0.18 13.96 -23.48
N GLN A 357 0.26 13.66 -24.78
CA GLN A 357 -0.51 12.60 -25.39
C GLN A 357 -0.11 11.22 -24.87
N THR A 358 1.20 10.99 -24.65
CA THR A 358 1.71 9.76 -24.05
C THR A 358 1.01 9.53 -22.71
N ILE A 359 1.11 10.48 -21.77
CA ILE A 359 0.45 10.40 -20.44
C ILE A 359 -1.06 10.14 -20.58
N ARG A 360 -1.74 10.91 -21.44
CA ARG A 360 -3.20 10.81 -21.61
C ARG A 360 -3.65 9.45 -22.14
N SER A 361 -2.82 8.82 -22.97
CA SER A 361 -3.12 7.52 -23.58
C SER A 361 -2.66 6.35 -22.73
N THR A 362 -1.55 6.49 -21.99
CA THR A 362 -0.97 5.37 -21.24
C THR A 362 -1.38 5.37 -19.79
N VAL A 363 -1.70 6.52 -19.18
CA VAL A 363 -2.03 6.69 -17.76
C VAL A 363 -3.35 7.46 -17.57
N PRO A 364 -4.48 6.99 -18.13
CA PRO A 364 -5.78 7.65 -17.99
C PRO A 364 -6.26 7.82 -16.53
N SER A 365 -5.72 7.05 -15.57
CA SER A 365 -6.02 7.21 -14.14
C SER A 365 -5.72 8.62 -13.60
N VAL A 366 -4.74 9.33 -14.17
CA VAL A 366 -4.42 10.71 -13.76
C VAL A 366 -5.62 11.64 -13.90
N LEU A 367 -6.44 11.47 -14.94
CA LEU A 367 -7.67 12.25 -15.12
C LEU A 367 -8.74 11.92 -14.07
N ASN A 368 -8.76 10.69 -13.54
CA ASN A 368 -9.67 10.31 -12.45
C ASN A 368 -9.30 10.98 -11.12
N LEU A 369 -8.11 11.58 -11.02
CA LEU A 369 -7.63 12.31 -9.85
C LEU A 369 -7.79 13.83 -9.97
N PHE A 370 -8.30 14.34 -11.09
CA PHE A 370 -8.53 15.78 -11.25
C PHE A 370 -9.48 16.33 -10.17
N PRO A 371 -9.27 17.57 -9.69
CA PRO A 371 -10.18 18.18 -8.73
C PRO A 371 -11.61 18.27 -9.25
N VAL A 372 -12.59 18.06 -8.35
CA VAL A 372 -14.01 18.33 -8.61
C VAL A 372 -14.46 19.70 -8.09
N TRP A 373 -13.50 20.60 -7.82
CA TRP A 373 -13.72 22.00 -7.44
C TRP A 373 -12.93 22.93 -8.37
N ASP A 374 -13.28 24.21 -8.41
CA ASP A 374 -12.57 25.22 -9.19
C ASP A 374 -11.17 25.45 -8.62
N PHE A 375 -10.16 24.83 -9.24
CA PHE A 375 -8.77 24.82 -8.76
C PHE A 375 -7.83 25.70 -9.59
N LEU A 376 -8.31 26.35 -10.64
CA LEU A 376 -7.54 27.29 -11.46
C LEU A 376 -8.00 28.73 -11.17
N LYS A 377 -7.05 29.68 -11.17
CA LYS A 377 -7.32 31.11 -11.03
C LYS A 377 -6.68 31.93 -12.15
N LYS A 378 -7.48 32.75 -12.83
CA LYS A 378 -7.01 33.74 -13.80
C LYS A 378 -7.11 35.13 -13.18
N GLY A 379 -5.96 35.70 -12.80
CA GLY A 379 -5.93 36.86 -11.89
C GLY A 379 -6.48 36.48 -10.52
N THR A 380 -7.51 37.18 -10.05
CA THR A 380 -8.18 36.89 -8.77
C THR A 380 -9.42 36.00 -8.89
N LYS A 381 -9.89 35.73 -10.12
CA LYS A 381 -11.12 34.97 -10.37
C LYS A 381 -10.81 33.49 -10.56
N THR A 382 -11.62 32.63 -9.95
CA THR A 382 -11.59 31.20 -10.22
C THR A 382 -12.12 30.90 -11.62
N VAL A 383 -11.56 29.87 -12.24
CA VAL A 383 -12.05 29.33 -13.52
C VAL A 383 -12.98 28.15 -13.21
N PRO A 384 -14.24 28.20 -13.65
CA PRO A 384 -15.19 27.12 -13.44
C PRO A 384 -14.74 25.81 -14.11
N ILE A 385 -14.71 24.71 -13.37
CA ILE A 385 -14.38 23.38 -13.94
C ILE A 385 -15.34 22.96 -15.06
N SER A 386 -16.56 23.50 -15.07
CA SER A 386 -17.54 23.26 -16.12
C SER A 386 -17.12 23.79 -17.50
N GLY A 387 -16.22 24.77 -17.55
CA GLY A 387 -15.67 25.35 -18.78
C GLY A 387 -14.35 24.73 -19.24
N MET A 388 -13.74 23.87 -18.42
CA MET A 388 -12.44 23.25 -18.73
C MET A 388 -12.56 22.18 -19.82
N LYS A 389 -11.46 21.92 -20.54
CA LYS A 389 -11.36 20.85 -21.53
C LYS A 389 -11.31 19.48 -20.86
N TRP A 390 -10.50 19.34 -19.82
CA TRP A 390 -10.29 18.08 -19.11
C TRP A 390 -10.98 18.11 -17.75
N LYS A 391 -11.80 17.08 -17.45
CA LYS A 391 -12.63 17.05 -16.23
C LYS A 391 -12.65 15.66 -15.61
N ASN A 392 -12.76 15.63 -14.29
CA ASN A 392 -12.99 14.40 -13.55
C ASN A 392 -14.48 14.01 -13.58
N ASN A 393 -14.83 13.01 -14.39
CA ASN A 393 -16.16 12.42 -14.39
C ASN A 393 -16.27 11.22 -13.44
N PHE A 394 -15.15 10.70 -12.94
CA PHE A 394 -15.08 9.52 -12.11
C PHE A 394 -15.60 9.78 -10.69
N ILE A 395 -15.04 10.76 -9.97
CA ILE A 395 -15.44 11.07 -8.59
C ILE A 395 -16.93 11.47 -8.51
N PRO A 396 -17.46 12.35 -9.37
CA PRO A 396 -18.89 12.70 -9.35
C PRO A 396 -19.81 11.50 -9.62
N ALA A 397 -19.40 10.57 -10.50
CA ALA A 397 -20.17 9.35 -10.76
C ALA A 397 -20.12 8.36 -9.59
N LEU A 398 -19.05 8.41 -8.78
CA LEU A 398 -18.84 7.54 -7.63
C LEU A 398 -19.58 8.01 -6.36
N ASN A 399 -19.72 9.33 -6.18
CA ASN A 399 -20.31 9.93 -4.99
C ASN A 399 -21.74 9.50 -4.62
N PRO A 400 -22.67 9.21 -5.55
CA PRO A 400 -24.01 8.74 -5.20
C PRO A 400 -24.03 7.46 -4.35
N GLY A 401 -23.02 6.59 -4.47
CA GLY A 401 -22.92 5.34 -3.70
C GLY A 401 -22.34 5.51 -2.29
N LEU A 402 -21.80 6.69 -1.96
CA LEU A 402 -21.07 6.93 -0.71
C LEU A 402 -21.89 6.64 0.56
N PRO A 403 -23.18 7.06 0.67
CA PRO A 403 -23.96 6.80 1.88
C PRO A 403 -24.01 5.31 2.29
N GLY A 404 -23.93 4.39 1.32
CA GLY A 404 -23.97 2.94 1.56
C GLY A 404 -22.71 2.36 2.22
N ILE A 405 -21.63 3.13 2.33
CA ILE A 405 -20.35 2.66 2.89
C ILE A 405 -19.84 3.47 4.09
N LEU A 406 -20.48 4.60 4.41
CA LEU A 406 -20.01 5.54 5.44
C LEU A 406 -19.80 4.87 6.81
N SER A 407 -20.67 3.93 7.19
CA SER A 407 -20.61 3.22 8.48
C SER A 407 -19.37 2.33 8.64
N ARG A 408 -18.69 1.99 7.54
CA ARG A 408 -17.50 1.13 7.49
C ARG A 408 -16.28 1.79 6.86
N LEU A 409 -16.35 3.08 6.56
CA LEU A 409 -15.28 3.87 5.97
C LEU A 409 -14.61 4.74 7.03
N SER A 410 -13.30 4.57 7.21
CA SER A 410 -12.45 5.46 8.01
C SER A 410 -11.39 6.11 7.13
N THR A 411 -11.00 7.34 7.46
CA THR A 411 -9.94 8.06 6.75
C THR A 411 -8.77 8.36 7.69
N VAL A 412 -7.56 8.36 7.13
CA VAL A 412 -6.33 8.83 7.76
C VAL A 412 -5.71 9.86 6.83
N SER A 413 -5.61 11.11 7.26
CA SER A 413 -5.24 12.26 6.41
C SER A 413 -4.10 13.05 7.02
N GLY A 414 -3.17 13.54 6.20
CA GLY A 414 -2.16 14.51 6.65
C GLY A 414 -2.71 15.94 6.70
N SER A 415 -2.12 16.79 7.53
CA SER A 415 -2.49 18.20 7.66
C SER A 415 -1.30 19.09 8.00
N GLU A 416 -1.54 20.41 8.01
CA GLU A 416 -0.60 21.48 8.41
C GLU A 416 0.55 21.73 7.44
N LEU A 417 0.64 20.96 6.34
CA LEU A 417 1.63 21.20 5.29
C LEU A 417 0.99 21.91 4.10
N ASP A 418 1.75 22.86 3.56
CA ASP A 418 1.43 23.65 2.39
C ASP A 418 1.12 22.76 1.18
N THR A 419 -0.17 22.66 0.84
CA THR A 419 -0.67 21.78 -0.21
C THR A 419 -1.44 22.57 -1.25
N THR A 420 -1.10 22.36 -2.52
CA THR A 420 -1.63 23.16 -3.64
C THR A 420 -3.15 23.10 -3.73
N ARG A 421 -3.81 24.23 -3.48
CA ARG A 421 -5.26 24.40 -3.62
C ARG A 421 -5.64 25.03 -4.95
N TYR A 422 -4.90 26.06 -5.36
CA TYR A 422 -5.11 26.75 -6.62
C TYR A 422 -3.83 26.86 -7.44
N TYR A 423 -3.94 26.72 -8.76
CA TYR A 423 -2.93 27.22 -9.68
C TYR A 423 -3.34 28.57 -10.26
N ARG A 424 -2.44 29.54 -10.18
CA ARG A 424 -2.55 30.81 -10.91
C ARG A 424 -2.10 30.57 -12.34
N ILE A 425 -2.99 30.89 -13.28
CA ILE A 425 -2.78 30.59 -14.70
C ILE A 425 -2.77 31.84 -15.58
N ILE A 426 -2.00 31.76 -16.67
CA ILE A 426 -2.03 32.70 -17.80
C ILE A 426 -2.49 32.01 -19.08
N SER A 427 -2.75 32.80 -20.12
CA SER A 427 -2.98 32.26 -21.46
C SER A 427 -1.74 31.50 -21.96
N ARG A 428 -1.98 30.46 -22.77
CA ARG A 428 -0.93 29.68 -23.44
C ARG A 428 0.03 30.57 -24.22
N LEU A 429 1.33 30.26 -24.11
CA LEU A 429 2.37 30.80 -24.96
C LEU A 429 2.34 30.12 -26.35
N PRO A 430 2.93 30.73 -27.39
CA PRO A 430 3.06 30.08 -28.70
C PRO A 430 3.76 28.72 -28.66
N THR A 431 4.71 28.54 -27.75
CA THR A 431 5.41 27.27 -27.49
C THR A 431 4.47 26.22 -26.89
N ASP A 432 3.60 26.59 -25.94
CA ASP A 432 2.60 25.69 -25.37
C ASP A 432 1.61 25.19 -26.43
N LEU A 433 1.27 26.04 -27.42
CA LEU A 433 0.44 25.67 -28.57
C LEU A 433 1.12 24.62 -29.45
N ILE A 434 2.41 24.82 -29.76
CA ILE A 434 3.21 23.90 -30.56
C ILE A 434 3.33 22.53 -29.87
N LEU A 435 3.45 22.51 -28.54
CA LEU A 435 3.66 21.30 -27.74
C LEU A 435 2.36 20.63 -27.26
N GLY A 436 1.21 21.24 -27.53
CA GLY A 436 -0.08 20.73 -27.03
C GLY A 436 -0.18 20.73 -25.50
N LYS A 437 0.44 21.71 -24.82
CA LYS A 437 0.43 21.87 -23.37
C LYS A 437 -0.57 22.92 -22.89
N TRP A 438 -1.02 22.80 -21.64
CA TRP A 438 -1.75 23.83 -20.88
C TRP A 438 -3.03 24.33 -21.57
N GLU A 439 -3.85 23.41 -22.05
CA GLU A 439 -5.07 23.71 -22.81
C GLU A 439 -6.07 24.54 -21.99
N ASP A 440 -6.11 24.34 -20.67
CA ASP A 440 -6.93 25.10 -19.73
C ASP A 440 -6.19 26.27 -19.04
N GLY A 441 -4.88 26.44 -19.31
CA GLY A 441 -4.08 27.61 -18.91
C GLY A 441 -2.73 27.28 -18.28
N ARG A 442 -1.69 28.05 -18.59
CA ARG A 442 -0.32 27.76 -18.12
C ARG A 442 -0.15 28.18 -16.66
N PRO A 443 0.23 27.27 -15.74
CA PRO A 443 0.48 27.62 -14.35
C PRO A 443 1.74 28.46 -14.21
N VAL A 444 1.65 29.56 -13.46
CA VAL A 444 2.76 30.49 -13.17
C VAL A 444 2.95 30.73 -11.68
N GLY A 445 2.10 30.12 -10.85
CA GLY A 445 2.18 30.19 -9.40
C GLY A 445 1.08 29.37 -8.76
N GLN A 446 1.12 29.28 -7.44
CA GLN A 446 0.17 28.48 -6.67
C GLN A 446 -0.28 29.20 -5.40
N GLU A 447 -1.42 28.76 -4.88
CA GLU A 447 -1.90 29.10 -3.55
C GLU A 447 -2.16 27.80 -2.80
N ASN A 448 -1.71 27.76 -1.55
CA ASN A 448 -1.74 26.56 -0.73
C ASN A 448 -2.83 26.63 0.34
N ASP A 449 -3.20 25.46 0.84
CA ASP A 449 -4.05 25.25 2.00
C ASP A 449 -3.53 24.00 2.75
N SER A 450 -4.11 23.67 3.90
CA SER A 450 -3.68 22.56 4.75
C SER A 450 -3.90 21.19 4.08
N GLY A 451 -2.86 20.34 4.10
CA GLY A 451 -2.89 18.97 3.59
C GLY A 451 -1.57 18.24 3.87
N ASP A 452 -1.22 17.28 3.02
CA ASP A 452 -0.06 16.40 3.16
C ASP A 452 1.06 16.66 2.12
N LYS A 453 1.15 17.90 1.59
CA LYS A 453 1.93 18.32 0.41
C LYS A 453 1.42 17.77 -0.92
N THR A 454 0.48 16.83 -0.96
CA THR A 454 -0.09 16.29 -2.21
C THR A 454 -1.60 16.47 -2.24
N VAL A 455 -2.31 15.87 -1.28
CA VAL A 455 -3.76 15.88 -1.14
C VAL A 455 -4.16 16.86 -0.04
N LEU A 456 -5.11 17.73 -0.37
CA LEU A 456 -5.70 18.64 0.62
C LEU A 456 -6.42 17.85 1.71
N LEU A 457 -6.35 18.33 2.96
CA LEU A 457 -7.03 17.69 4.09
C LEU A 457 -8.53 17.48 3.81
N ASN A 458 -9.20 18.48 3.25
CA ASN A 458 -10.63 18.41 2.92
C ASN A 458 -10.94 17.48 1.73
N SER A 459 -9.96 17.14 0.90
CA SER A 459 -10.08 16.13 -0.16
C SER A 459 -9.83 14.72 0.39
N SER A 460 -9.01 14.58 1.43
CA SER A 460 -8.68 13.30 2.04
C SER A 460 -9.72 12.80 3.05
N GLN A 461 -10.38 13.70 3.77
CA GLN A 461 -11.39 13.35 4.77
C GLN A 461 -12.76 13.03 4.17
N MET A 462 -13.57 12.26 4.90
CA MET A 462 -14.93 11.92 4.49
C MET A 462 -15.96 12.30 5.54
N THR A 463 -16.83 13.26 5.20
CA THR A 463 -17.96 13.64 6.06
C THR A 463 -18.90 12.46 6.25
N GLY A 464 -19.21 12.14 7.52
CA GLY A 464 -20.10 11.03 7.88
C GLY A 464 -19.43 9.65 7.93
N GLY A 465 -18.14 9.53 7.61
CA GLY A 465 -17.37 8.30 7.81
C GLY A 465 -17.24 7.94 9.30
N THR A 466 -16.99 6.66 9.61
CA THR A 466 -16.86 6.13 10.98
C THR A 466 -15.86 6.92 11.82
N LYS A 467 -14.67 7.19 11.25
CA LYS A 467 -13.60 7.97 11.87
C LYS A 467 -12.84 8.75 10.81
N ASN A 468 -12.50 10.00 11.13
CA ASN A 468 -11.60 10.83 10.33
C ASN A 468 -10.38 11.18 11.19
N ILE A 469 -9.28 10.48 10.97
CA ILE A 469 -8.03 10.71 11.68
C ILE A 469 -7.19 11.72 10.90
N THR A 470 -6.60 12.66 11.63
CA THR A 470 -5.70 13.67 11.09
C THR A 470 -4.33 13.52 11.72
N ILE A 471 -3.28 13.54 10.90
CA ILE A 471 -1.89 13.45 11.33
C ILE A 471 -1.19 14.77 10.94
N PRO A 472 -0.91 15.66 11.89
CA PRO A 472 -0.27 16.93 11.61
C PRO A 472 1.21 16.74 11.23
N GLY A 473 1.68 17.53 10.26
CA GLY A 473 3.10 17.66 9.94
C GLY A 473 3.74 16.51 9.15
N ASN A 474 2.97 15.47 8.81
CA ASN A 474 3.43 14.38 7.95
C ASN A 474 3.05 14.65 6.50
N ASP A 475 4.01 14.52 5.59
CA ASP A 475 3.68 14.52 4.16
C ASP A 475 3.08 13.20 3.69
N HIS A 476 2.62 13.18 2.44
CA HIS A 476 1.86 12.10 1.83
C HIS A 476 2.49 10.72 2.03
N GLY A 477 3.81 10.59 1.83
CA GLY A 477 4.53 9.34 2.05
C GLY A 477 4.75 9.06 3.54
N GLU A 478 5.04 10.10 4.32
CA GLU A 478 5.28 9.97 5.76
C GLU A 478 4.07 9.48 6.57
N ILE A 479 2.85 9.52 6.02
CA ILE A 479 1.69 8.89 6.64
C ILE A 479 1.88 7.36 6.74
N LEU A 480 2.54 6.75 5.75
CA LEU A 480 2.81 5.31 5.74
C LEU A 480 4.23 4.97 6.19
N SER A 481 5.23 5.81 5.94
CA SER A 481 6.60 5.49 6.30
C SER A 481 6.92 5.77 7.77
N LYS A 482 6.18 6.65 8.46
CA LYS A 482 6.39 6.93 9.89
C LYS A 482 5.44 6.14 10.79
N SER A 483 6.00 5.65 11.89
CA SER A 483 5.34 4.95 12.98
C SER A 483 4.04 5.61 13.45
N ALA A 484 4.01 6.94 13.57
CA ALA A 484 2.82 7.68 14.01
C ALA A 484 1.61 7.42 13.11
N GLY A 485 1.78 7.45 11.78
CA GLY A 485 0.68 7.18 10.86
C GLY A 485 0.31 5.71 10.77
N GLN A 486 1.31 4.82 10.83
CA GLN A 486 1.09 3.37 10.89
C GLN A 486 0.28 2.98 12.13
N GLN A 487 0.59 3.54 13.30
CA GLN A 487 -0.15 3.29 14.54
C GLN A 487 -1.62 3.69 14.43
N GLN A 488 -1.95 4.80 13.77
CA GLN A 488 -3.34 5.18 13.55
C GLN A 488 -4.07 4.16 12.67
N ILE A 489 -3.41 3.66 11.62
CA ILE A 489 -3.97 2.61 10.74
C ILE A 489 -4.19 1.31 11.55
N LEU A 490 -3.22 0.89 12.35
CA LEU A 490 -3.29 -0.30 13.19
C LEU A 490 -4.42 -0.20 14.24
N GLN A 491 -4.56 0.96 14.89
CA GLN A 491 -5.65 1.22 15.83
C GLN A 491 -7.02 1.15 15.15
N LEU A 492 -7.16 1.69 13.93
CA LEU A 492 -8.39 1.54 13.15
C LEU A 492 -8.67 0.08 12.80
N LEU A 493 -7.65 -0.72 12.53
CA LEU A 493 -7.76 -2.16 12.31
C LEU A 493 -8.07 -2.96 13.59
N GLY A 494 -8.02 -2.32 14.76
CA GLY A 494 -8.20 -2.97 16.07
C GLY A 494 -6.97 -3.75 16.54
N LEU A 495 -5.77 -3.31 16.13
CA LEU A 495 -4.49 -3.95 16.43
C LEU A 495 -3.65 -3.03 17.32
N GLU A 496 -3.15 -3.58 18.42
CA GLU A 496 -2.24 -2.88 19.34
C GLU A 496 -0.79 -3.29 19.02
N GLN A 497 -0.22 -2.68 17.99
CA GLN A 497 1.18 -2.89 17.59
C GLN A 497 1.91 -1.55 17.40
N PRO A 498 3.23 -1.50 17.64
CA PRO A 498 4.02 -0.33 17.27
C PRO A 498 4.10 -0.21 15.74
N GLY A 499 4.36 1.00 15.25
CA GLY A 499 4.79 1.23 13.88
C GLY A 499 6.32 1.26 13.79
N TYR A 500 6.85 1.08 12.58
CA TYR A 500 8.27 1.12 12.26
C TYR A 500 8.57 2.23 11.25
N ASP A 501 9.42 3.17 11.64
CA ASP A 501 9.89 4.20 10.71
C ASP A 501 10.71 3.57 9.58
N VAL A 502 10.38 3.94 8.35
CA VAL A 502 11.13 3.58 7.15
C VAL A 502 11.64 4.85 6.51
N ILE A 503 12.90 4.85 6.10
CA ILE A 503 13.48 5.94 5.29
C ILE A 503 13.22 5.57 3.83
N PRO A 504 12.34 6.30 3.11
CA PRO A 504 12.11 6.04 1.70
C PRO A 504 13.37 6.40 0.87
N VAL A 505 13.48 5.78 -0.30
CA VAL A 505 14.42 6.21 -1.36
C VAL A 505 14.19 7.70 -1.64
N LYS A 506 15.26 8.48 -1.84
CA LYS A 506 15.16 9.94 -1.99
C LYS A 506 14.75 10.34 -3.40
N TRP A 507 15.10 9.52 -4.40
CA TRP A 507 14.86 9.78 -5.82
C TRP A 507 15.59 11.04 -6.32
N VAL A 508 16.80 11.24 -5.80
CA VAL A 508 17.66 12.38 -6.09
C VAL A 508 18.88 11.88 -6.86
N LYS A 509 19.18 12.52 -7.99
CA LYS A 509 20.26 12.10 -8.91
C LYS A 509 20.15 10.61 -9.24
N THR A 510 19.02 10.23 -9.82
CA THR A 510 18.69 8.83 -10.04
C THR A 510 19.04 8.40 -11.46
N VAL A 511 19.73 7.28 -11.61
CA VAL A 511 19.90 6.55 -12.89
C VAL A 511 18.91 5.39 -12.92
N ILE A 512 18.22 5.25 -14.05
CA ILE A 512 17.20 4.23 -14.27
C ILE A 512 17.54 3.48 -15.56
N VAL A 513 17.64 2.15 -15.50
CA VAL A 513 17.93 1.32 -16.67
C VAL A 513 16.95 0.16 -16.75
N THR A 514 16.35 -0.01 -17.93
CA THR A 514 15.50 -1.16 -18.28
C THR A 514 15.71 -1.53 -19.74
N VAL A 515 15.49 -2.80 -20.10
CA VAL A 515 15.81 -3.28 -21.45
C VAL A 515 14.67 -4.10 -22.05
N ALA A 516 14.04 -3.62 -23.13
CA ALA A 516 13.02 -4.38 -23.83
C ALA A 516 13.68 -5.38 -24.81
N SER A 517 13.73 -6.68 -24.47
CA SER A 517 14.10 -7.85 -25.31
C SER A 517 14.32 -9.10 -24.45
N PRO A 518 14.38 -10.33 -25.02
CA PRO A 518 14.97 -11.48 -24.33
C PRO A 518 16.49 -11.32 -24.13
N VAL A 519 16.89 -10.37 -23.28
CA VAL A 519 18.28 -10.18 -22.85
C VAL A 519 18.32 -10.14 -21.33
N ASP A 520 19.36 -10.74 -20.77
CA ASP A 520 19.80 -10.39 -19.43
C ASP A 520 20.67 -9.14 -19.53
N PHE A 521 20.66 -8.32 -18.48
CA PHE A 521 21.52 -7.15 -18.42
C PHE A 521 22.05 -6.90 -17.02
N SER A 522 23.13 -6.14 -16.93
CA SER A 522 23.60 -5.55 -15.68
C SER A 522 24.16 -4.16 -15.93
N VAL A 523 24.18 -3.33 -14.88
CA VAL A 523 24.70 -1.96 -14.95
C VAL A 523 25.91 -1.87 -14.03
N THR A 524 27.00 -1.28 -14.51
CA THR A 524 28.16 -0.95 -13.68
C THR A 524 28.30 0.56 -13.63
N ASP A 525 28.33 1.11 -12.41
CA ASP A 525 28.50 2.55 -12.19
C ASP A 525 29.97 3.00 -12.36
N PRO A 526 30.24 4.31 -12.40
CA PRO A 526 31.60 4.85 -12.51
C PRO A 526 32.57 4.42 -11.40
N ALA A 527 32.06 3.98 -10.25
CA ALA A 527 32.86 3.47 -9.14
C ALA A 527 33.17 1.97 -9.27
N GLY A 528 32.64 1.30 -10.30
CA GLY A 528 32.82 -0.13 -10.54
C GLY A 528 31.83 -1.02 -9.78
N VAL A 529 30.78 -0.44 -9.18
CA VAL A 529 29.73 -1.22 -8.51
C VAL A 529 28.79 -1.78 -9.56
N ARG A 530 28.59 -3.11 -9.52
CA ARG A 530 27.68 -3.83 -10.42
C ARG A 530 26.30 -3.97 -9.78
N TYR A 531 25.27 -3.63 -10.54
CA TYR A 531 23.85 -3.73 -10.20
C TYR A 531 23.18 -4.73 -11.14
N ASP A 532 22.60 -5.78 -10.56
CA ASP A 532 21.75 -6.72 -11.27
C ASP A 532 20.27 -6.24 -11.22
N PRO A 533 19.49 -6.46 -12.30
CA PRO A 533 18.11 -5.99 -12.38
C PRO A 533 17.21 -6.70 -11.37
N ARG A 534 16.28 -5.93 -10.80
CA ARG A 534 15.14 -6.45 -10.01
C ARG A 534 13.90 -6.35 -10.87
N ASP A 535 13.39 -7.50 -11.31
CA ASP A 535 12.27 -7.59 -12.25
C ASP A 535 12.46 -6.69 -13.50
N GLY A 536 13.62 -6.85 -14.14
CA GLY A 536 13.97 -6.15 -15.38
C GLY A 536 14.31 -4.66 -15.22
N LEU A 537 14.48 -4.18 -13.99
CA LEU A 537 14.77 -2.77 -13.70
C LEU A 537 15.99 -2.61 -12.79
N VAL A 538 16.88 -1.69 -13.16
CA VAL A 538 17.95 -1.19 -12.29
C VAL A 538 17.66 0.27 -11.96
N ILE A 539 17.72 0.60 -10.67
CA ILE A 539 17.68 1.97 -10.17
C ILE A 539 18.89 2.18 -9.27
N VAL A 540 19.66 3.22 -9.58
CA VAL A 540 20.74 3.72 -8.74
C VAL A 540 20.29 5.09 -8.23
N ASP A 541 20.01 5.20 -6.93
CA ASP A 541 19.69 6.48 -6.28
C ASP A 541 20.98 7.13 -5.75
N GLU A 542 21.01 8.45 -5.64
CA GLU A 542 22.23 9.20 -5.31
C GLU A 542 23.42 8.81 -6.21
N ALA A 543 23.12 8.61 -7.50
CA ALA A 543 24.04 8.05 -8.48
C ALA A 543 25.23 8.99 -8.75
N PRO A 544 26.48 8.49 -8.76
CA PRO A 544 27.65 9.31 -9.05
C PRO A 544 27.70 9.76 -10.52
N ASP A 545 28.33 10.90 -10.77
CA ASP A 545 28.65 11.36 -12.12
C ASP A 545 29.71 10.45 -12.78
N GLY A 546 29.64 10.29 -14.10
CA GLY A 546 30.59 9.55 -14.92
C GLY A 546 29.93 8.54 -15.87
N ASN A 547 30.75 7.63 -16.40
CA ASN A 547 30.31 6.63 -17.36
C ASN A 547 29.69 5.39 -16.70
N TYR A 548 28.44 5.10 -17.06
CA TYR A 548 27.73 3.87 -16.72
C TYR A 548 27.83 2.88 -17.87
N GLN A 549 28.26 1.66 -17.57
CA GLN A 549 28.30 0.56 -18.53
C GLN A 549 27.06 -0.31 -18.37
N VAL A 550 26.31 -0.53 -19.45
CA VAL A 550 25.21 -1.49 -19.51
C VAL A 550 25.67 -2.68 -20.35
N GLU A 551 25.93 -3.81 -19.69
CA GLU A 551 26.27 -5.08 -20.35
C GLU A 551 24.98 -5.85 -20.62
N LEU A 552 24.75 -6.24 -21.87
CA LEU A 552 23.66 -7.10 -22.31
C LEU A 552 24.20 -8.50 -22.66
N THR A 553 23.45 -9.54 -22.30
CA THR A 553 23.67 -10.92 -22.74
C THR A 553 22.39 -11.46 -23.37
N ALA A 554 22.46 -11.92 -24.63
CA ALA A 554 21.33 -12.47 -25.35
C ALA A 554 20.82 -13.76 -24.68
N ILE A 555 19.53 -13.81 -24.35
CA ILE A 555 18.86 -15.05 -23.96
C ILE A 555 18.40 -15.76 -25.24
N ASP A 556 17.78 -15.02 -26.16
CA ASP A 556 17.33 -15.49 -27.48
C ASP A 556 17.69 -14.51 -28.60
N PRO A 557 17.73 -14.94 -29.87
CA PRO A 557 17.84 -14.04 -31.01
C PRO A 557 16.68 -13.06 -31.04
N GLY A 558 16.96 -11.76 -31.19
CA GLY A 558 15.93 -10.75 -31.09
C GLY A 558 16.45 -9.33 -31.13
N LYS A 559 15.54 -8.39 -31.40
CA LYS A 559 15.81 -6.96 -31.26
C LYS A 559 15.77 -6.57 -29.80
N TYR A 560 16.64 -5.65 -29.40
CA TYR A 560 16.59 -5.04 -28.08
C TYR A 560 16.61 -3.52 -28.11
N THR A 561 16.02 -2.96 -27.05
CA THR A 561 16.06 -1.52 -26.75
C THR A 561 16.46 -1.32 -25.30
N VAL A 562 17.60 -0.69 -25.07
CA VAL A 562 18.01 -0.18 -23.76
C VAL A 562 17.37 1.18 -23.57
N HIS A 563 16.66 1.36 -22.45
CA HIS A 563 16.16 2.65 -21.99
C HIS A 563 17.01 3.10 -20.81
N PHE A 564 17.75 4.19 -20.98
CA PHE A 564 18.63 4.77 -19.97
C PHE A 564 18.11 6.15 -19.56
N GLY A 565 17.53 6.22 -18.37
CA GLY A 565 16.94 7.42 -17.79
C GLY A 565 17.86 8.03 -16.73
N ARG A 566 17.89 9.37 -16.70
CA ARG A 566 18.53 10.15 -15.64
C ARG A 566 17.53 11.13 -15.08
N VAL A 567 17.47 11.26 -13.77
CA VAL A 567 16.55 12.15 -13.07
C VAL A 567 17.34 12.97 -12.07
N GLY A 568 17.50 14.27 -12.36
CA GLY A 568 18.05 15.25 -11.44
C GLY A 568 16.95 16.00 -10.68
N ASP A 569 17.35 17.00 -9.91
CA ASP A 569 16.43 17.75 -9.04
C ASP A 569 15.35 18.52 -9.82
N ASN A 570 15.70 19.09 -10.97
CA ASN A 570 14.82 19.95 -11.77
C ASN A 570 14.64 19.49 -13.22
N ASP A 571 15.35 18.44 -13.63
CA ASP A 571 15.35 17.96 -15.00
C ASP A 571 15.44 16.43 -15.06
N TRP A 572 15.08 15.87 -16.20
CA TRP A 572 15.17 14.44 -16.48
C TRP A 572 15.37 14.21 -17.97
N ALA A 573 16.16 13.21 -18.33
CA ALA A 573 16.48 12.90 -19.71
C ALA A 573 16.53 11.40 -19.95
N TRP A 574 16.19 10.97 -21.17
CA TRP A 574 16.27 9.59 -21.61
C TRP A 574 17.15 9.46 -22.84
N GLU A 575 17.99 8.42 -22.84
CA GLU A 575 18.69 7.93 -24.01
C GLU A 575 18.22 6.52 -24.33
N THR A 576 18.14 6.20 -25.62
CA THR A 576 17.84 4.84 -26.09
C THR A 576 18.97 4.30 -26.93
N ALA A 577 19.30 3.03 -26.72
CA ALA A 577 20.22 2.29 -27.55
C ALA A 577 19.55 1.02 -28.07
N GLU A 578 19.53 0.87 -29.39
CA GLU A 578 18.84 -0.24 -30.07
C GLU A 578 19.85 -1.17 -30.73
N GLY A 579 19.52 -2.45 -30.82
CA GLY A 579 20.31 -3.42 -31.56
C GLY A 579 19.59 -4.75 -31.76
N ARG A 580 20.34 -5.75 -32.23
CA ARG A 580 19.82 -7.09 -32.48
C ARG A 580 20.89 -8.12 -32.17
N PHE A 581 20.50 -9.20 -31.52
CA PHE A 581 21.29 -10.42 -31.39
C PHE A 581 20.77 -11.46 -32.38
N GLU A 582 21.71 -12.16 -33.02
CA GLU A 582 21.41 -13.24 -33.97
C GLU A 582 21.45 -14.62 -33.29
N GLU A 583 22.16 -14.74 -32.16
CA GLU A 583 22.33 -16.00 -31.43
C GLU A 583 22.28 -15.78 -29.90
N PRO A 584 21.80 -16.76 -29.11
CA PRO A 584 21.92 -16.76 -27.66
C PRO A 584 23.37 -16.64 -27.17
N GLY A 585 23.57 -16.03 -25.99
CA GLY A 585 24.87 -15.86 -25.35
C GLY A 585 25.74 -14.74 -25.92
N GLN A 586 25.35 -14.10 -27.02
CA GLN A 586 26.04 -12.90 -27.54
C GLN A 586 26.01 -11.77 -26.51
N LYS A 587 27.11 -11.03 -26.39
CA LYS A 587 27.23 -9.90 -25.46
C LYS A 587 27.35 -8.56 -26.18
N LYS A 588 26.84 -7.50 -25.54
CA LYS A 588 27.01 -6.12 -26.02
C LYS A 588 27.09 -5.15 -24.86
N ASP A 589 28.09 -4.28 -24.91
CA ASP A 589 28.22 -3.15 -23.99
C ASP A 589 27.72 -1.85 -24.59
N TRP A 590 27.04 -1.06 -23.76
CA TRP A 590 26.71 0.33 -24.00
C TRP A 590 27.30 1.20 -22.89
N LEU A 591 27.79 2.38 -23.27
CA LEU A 591 28.36 3.34 -22.33
C LEU A 591 27.49 4.61 -22.36
N PHE A 592 27.03 5.03 -21.19
CA PHE A 592 26.21 6.24 -21.00
C PHE A 592 26.91 7.19 -20.04
N ASP A 593 27.09 8.43 -20.45
CA ASP A 593 27.71 9.47 -19.62
C ASP A 593 26.65 10.19 -18.80
N VAL A 594 26.93 10.39 -17.50
CA VAL A 594 26.02 11.01 -16.54
C VAL A 594 26.75 12.20 -15.91
N ASP A 595 26.15 13.37 -16.02
CA ASP A 595 26.59 14.59 -15.34
C ASP A 595 25.37 15.33 -14.80
N PHE A 596 25.11 15.21 -13.50
CA PHE A 596 24.01 15.88 -12.81
C PHE A 596 24.27 17.37 -12.56
N SER A 597 25.47 17.89 -12.87
CA SER A 597 25.80 19.32 -12.74
C SER A 597 25.36 20.13 -13.97
N GLN A 598 25.14 19.48 -15.10
CA GLN A 598 24.74 20.13 -16.35
C GLN A 598 23.22 20.24 -16.49
N THR A 599 22.77 21.25 -17.24
CA THR A 599 21.35 21.45 -17.58
C THR A 599 20.83 20.45 -18.60
N SER A 600 21.70 19.91 -19.44
CA SER A 600 21.47 18.67 -20.19
C SER A 600 22.17 17.58 -19.41
N LEU A 601 21.44 16.60 -18.84
CA LEU A 601 21.98 15.55 -17.96
C LEU A 601 22.93 14.55 -18.67
N GLY A 602 23.92 15.03 -19.44
CA GLY A 602 24.75 14.24 -20.35
C GLY A 602 24.07 13.85 -21.67
N ALA A 603 22.74 14.03 -21.77
CA ALA A 603 22.03 13.79 -23.03
C ALA A 603 22.48 14.82 -24.07
N LYS A 604 22.62 14.38 -25.32
CA LYS A 604 22.80 15.28 -26.48
C LYS A 604 21.57 15.19 -27.37
N PRO A 605 20.40 15.74 -26.96
CA PRO A 605 19.15 15.44 -27.63
C PRO A 605 19.16 15.85 -29.11
N LEU A 606 19.74 17.01 -29.46
CA LEU A 606 19.88 17.38 -30.87
C LEU A 606 20.81 16.46 -31.66
N ASP A 607 21.84 15.87 -31.04
CA ASP A 607 22.69 14.88 -31.72
C ASP A 607 21.91 13.60 -31.98
N SER A 608 21.14 13.12 -31.00
CA SER A 608 20.22 11.99 -31.14
C SER A 608 19.19 12.25 -32.25
N ALA A 609 18.53 13.41 -32.22
CA ALA A 609 17.56 13.82 -33.24
C ALA A 609 18.17 13.77 -34.65
N LEU A 610 19.37 14.32 -34.82
CA LEU A 610 20.08 14.30 -36.10
C LEU A 610 20.50 12.88 -36.50
N ALA A 611 20.97 12.06 -35.57
CA ALA A 611 21.35 10.68 -35.84
C ALA A 611 20.14 9.85 -36.33
N ARG A 612 18.96 10.04 -35.73
CA ARG A 612 17.70 9.39 -36.15
C ARG A 612 17.30 9.81 -37.56
N VAL A 613 17.32 11.11 -37.84
CA VAL A 613 16.99 11.63 -39.19
C VAL A 613 18.00 11.14 -40.23
N ASN A 614 19.30 11.15 -39.91
CA ASN A 614 20.35 10.65 -40.81
C ASN A 614 20.20 9.15 -41.11
N THR A 615 19.83 8.37 -40.10
CA THR A 615 19.53 6.94 -40.25
C THR A 615 18.36 6.74 -41.19
N LEU A 616 17.26 7.48 -41.01
CA LEU A 616 16.13 7.45 -41.95
C LEU A 616 16.54 7.85 -43.37
N VAL A 617 17.34 8.90 -43.53
CA VAL A 617 17.83 9.32 -44.86
C VAL A 617 18.60 8.18 -45.54
N LYS A 618 19.45 7.46 -44.80
CA LYS A 618 20.19 6.30 -45.31
C LYS A 618 19.26 5.16 -45.71
N GLU A 619 18.32 4.79 -44.83
CA GLU A 619 17.34 3.73 -45.07
C GLU A 619 16.45 4.02 -46.28
N ILE A 620 15.95 5.25 -46.40
CA ILE A 620 15.13 5.66 -47.55
C ILE A 620 15.95 5.63 -48.85
N LYS A 621 17.23 6.04 -48.82
CA LYS A 621 18.13 5.99 -49.99
C LYS A 621 18.37 4.57 -50.51
N ILE A 622 18.41 3.56 -49.66
CA ILE A 622 18.61 2.16 -50.08
C ILE A 622 17.29 1.39 -50.27
N SER A 623 16.17 1.93 -49.78
CA SER A 623 14.85 1.31 -49.93
C SER A 623 14.40 1.18 -51.40
N GLN A 624 13.58 0.16 -51.67
CA GLN A 624 12.93 -0.09 -52.97
C GLN A 624 11.68 0.78 -53.22
N LEU A 625 11.59 1.95 -52.58
CA LEU A 625 10.47 2.86 -52.77
C LEU A 625 10.46 3.45 -54.18
N GLY A 626 9.26 3.60 -54.76
CA GLY A 626 9.08 4.28 -56.04
C GLY A 626 9.60 5.72 -56.02
N LYS A 627 10.15 6.18 -57.16
CA LYS A 627 10.88 7.45 -57.30
C LYS A 627 10.15 8.65 -56.65
N LEU A 628 8.86 8.79 -56.91
CA LEU A 628 8.05 9.90 -56.36
C LEU A 628 8.01 9.92 -54.83
N LYS A 629 7.75 8.77 -54.19
CA LYS A 629 7.69 8.65 -52.72
C LYS A 629 9.04 8.91 -52.09
N LYS A 630 10.09 8.34 -52.69
CA LYS A 630 11.46 8.50 -52.24
C LYS A 630 11.90 9.97 -52.28
N THR A 631 11.59 10.68 -53.36
CA THR A 631 11.88 12.12 -53.48
C THR A 631 11.13 12.94 -52.43
N ALA A 632 9.83 12.68 -52.23
CA ALA A 632 9.04 13.41 -51.24
C ALA A 632 9.56 13.19 -49.81
N LEU A 633 9.82 11.94 -49.41
CA LEU A 633 10.35 11.63 -48.08
C LEU A 633 11.74 12.21 -47.85
N LEU A 634 12.63 12.14 -48.84
CA LEU A 634 13.96 12.73 -48.71
C LEU A 634 13.90 14.27 -48.61
N ALA A 635 12.97 14.92 -49.32
CA ALA A 635 12.80 16.37 -49.20
C ALA A 635 12.33 16.77 -47.79
N ASP A 636 11.35 16.05 -47.24
CA ASP A 636 10.87 16.27 -45.87
C ASP A 636 12.01 16.03 -44.85
N LEU A 637 12.74 14.90 -44.95
CA LEU A 637 13.83 14.54 -44.04
C LEU A 637 15.02 15.51 -44.09
N LEU A 638 15.46 15.94 -45.28
CA LEU A 638 16.57 16.88 -45.41
C LEU A 638 16.21 18.27 -44.86
N THR A 639 14.93 18.66 -44.96
CA THR A 639 14.43 19.91 -44.37
C THR A 639 14.40 19.81 -42.85
N ILE A 640 13.93 18.68 -42.31
CA ILE A 640 13.99 18.39 -40.87
C ILE A 640 15.44 18.44 -40.38
N GLU A 641 16.37 17.75 -41.07
CA GLU A 641 17.79 17.73 -40.73
C GLU A 641 18.40 19.14 -40.69
N LEU A 642 18.12 19.97 -41.70
CA LEU A 642 18.62 21.34 -41.80
C LEU A 642 18.15 22.20 -40.62
N PHE A 643 16.84 22.21 -40.35
CA PHE A 643 16.31 23.04 -39.28
C PHE A 643 16.73 22.51 -37.90
N THR A 644 16.79 21.20 -37.69
CA THR A 644 17.34 20.64 -36.44
C THR A 644 18.80 21.02 -36.23
N LYS A 645 19.62 21.08 -37.29
CA LYS A 645 20.99 21.61 -37.21
C LYS A 645 21.02 23.08 -36.78
N ASN A 646 20.11 23.91 -37.29
CA ASN A 646 20.03 25.32 -36.91
C ASN A 646 19.74 25.52 -35.41
N LEU A 647 18.99 24.60 -34.79
CA LEU A 647 18.69 24.65 -33.36
C LEU A 647 19.93 24.52 -32.46
N LYS A 648 21.07 24.00 -32.95
CA LYS A 648 22.34 23.97 -32.20
C LYS A 648 22.92 25.36 -31.93
N GLY A 649 22.50 26.39 -32.65
CA GLY A 649 22.96 27.76 -32.44
C GLY A 649 22.48 28.36 -31.10
N ARG A 650 23.12 29.46 -30.67
CA ARG A 650 22.82 30.17 -29.40
C ARG A 650 21.42 30.81 -29.36
N GLY A 651 20.72 30.93 -30.48
CA GLY A 651 19.37 31.50 -30.55
C GLY A 651 18.40 30.54 -31.22
N VAL A 652 17.53 29.91 -30.43
CA VAL A 652 16.44 29.07 -30.95
C VAL A 652 15.37 29.96 -31.57
N LYS A 653 15.09 29.81 -32.87
CA LYS A 653 13.96 30.47 -33.53
C LYS A 653 12.72 29.60 -33.43
N ILE A 654 11.69 30.10 -32.73
CA ILE A 654 10.39 29.40 -32.58
C ILE A 654 9.79 29.04 -33.95
N THR A 655 10.02 29.86 -34.99
CA THR A 655 9.57 29.58 -36.36
C THR A 655 10.21 28.33 -36.96
N GLU A 656 11.48 28.05 -36.64
CA GLU A 656 12.19 26.84 -37.10
C GLU A 656 11.67 25.61 -36.36
N VAL A 657 11.51 25.69 -35.04
CA VAL A 657 10.89 24.62 -34.22
C VAL A 657 9.50 24.26 -34.76
N LYS A 658 8.66 25.28 -35.01
CA LYS A 658 7.32 25.10 -35.59
C LYS A 658 7.37 24.42 -36.96
N THR A 659 8.35 24.77 -37.78
CA THR A 659 8.52 24.20 -39.13
C THR A 659 8.90 22.72 -39.04
N VAL A 660 9.87 22.37 -38.18
CA VAL A 660 10.28 20.98 -37.95
C VAL A 660 9.11 20.14 -37.45
N PHE A 661 8.40 20.62 -36.43
CA PHE A 661 7.29 19.87 -35.82
C PHE A 661 6.16 19.67 -36.82
N MET A 662 5.82 20.71 -37.59
CA MET A 662 4.81 20.61 -38.64
C MET A 662 5.21 19.61 -39.73
N LEU A 663 6.47 19.63 -40.18
CA LEU A 663 6.95 18.68 -41.19
C LEU A 663 6.95 17.24 -40.67
N ILE A 664 7.35 17.03 -39.41
CA ILE A 664 7.27 15.72 -38.75
C ILE A 664 5.81 15.25 -38.72
N ASP A 665 4.89 16.08 -38.22
CA ASP A 665 3.47 15.71 -38.07
C ASP A 665 2.84 15.43 -39.45
N VAL A 666 3.13 16.24 -40.46
CA VAL A 666 2.68 16.02 -41.85
C VAL A 666 3.25 14.73 -42.41
N SER A 667 4.54 14.45 -42.21
CA SER A 667 5.21 13.23 -42.69
C SER A 667 4.61 11.98 -42.04
N VAL A 668 4.45 12.00 -40.71
CA VAL A 668 3.80 10.92 -39.95
C VAL A 668 2.37 10.69 -40.44
N ASN A 669 1.58 11.74 -40.64
CA ASN A 669 0.20 11.62 -41.13
C ASN A 669 0.15 11.06 -42.56
N ARG A 670 1.02 11.54 -43.47
CA ARG A 670 1.11 11.01 -44.84
C ARG A 670 1.53 9.53 -44.85
N MET A 671 2.33 9.09 -43.88
CA MET A 671 2.73 7.69 -43.71
C MET A 671 1.62 6.81 -43.12
N LYS A 672 0.83 7.33 -42.17
CA LYS A 672 -0.27 6.56 -41.55
C LYS A 672 -1.47 6.38 -42.48
N SER A 673 -1.98 7.46 -43.05
CA SER A 673 -3.27 7.49 -43.75
C SER A 673 -3.21 8.12 -45.15
N GLY A 674 -2.03 8.60 -45.57
CA GLY A 674 -1.83 9.26 -46.86
C GLY A 674 -1.30 8.36 -47.98
N TRP A 675 -1.10 8.97 -49.14
CA TRP A 675 -0.58 8.31 -50.34
C TRP A 675 0.86 7.80 -50.20
N LEU A 676 1.67 8.43 -49.33
CA LEU A 676 3.04 7.98 -49.06
C LEU A 676 3.03 6.59 -48.43
N GLY A 677 2.22 6.37 -47.40
CA GLY A 677 2.12 5.10 -46.68
C GLY A 677 1.58 3.92 -47.50
N LYS A 678 0.74 4.17 -48.51
CA LYS A 678 0.04 3.11 -49.25
C LYS A 678 0.99 2.18 -50.00
N GLY A 679 1.10 0.91 -49.61
CA GLY A 679 1.96 -0.08 -50.28
C GLY A 679 3.45 0.01 -49.91
N ILE A 680 3.78 0.69 -48.80
CA ILE A 680 5.08 0.54 -48.13
C ILE A 680 4.98 -0.67 -47.19
N ARG A 681 6.07 -1.45 -47.04
CA ARG A 681 6.14 -2.52 -46.04
C ARG A 681 5.92 -1.94 -44.65
N GLU A 682 5.04 -2.55 -43.85
CA GLU A 682 4.66 -2.00 -42.54
C GLU A 682 5.89 -1.80 -41.63
N GLU A 683 6.89 -2.69 -41.65
CA GLU A 683 8.15 -2.52 -40.91
C GLU A 683 8.87 -1.19 -41.22
N LEU A 684 8.98 -0.83 -42.50
CA LEU A 684 9.63 0.42 -42.91
C LEU A 684 8.77 1.63 -42.54
N LYS A 685 7.44 1.48 -42.61
CA LYS A 685 6.50 2.54 -42.25
C LYS A 685 6.53 2.81 -40.74
N GLU A 686 6.55 1.78 -39.91
CA GLU A 686 6.71 1.90 -38.46
C GLU A 686 8.06 2.52 -38.11
N LEU A 687 9.16 2.08 -38.72
CA LEU A 687 10.47 2.67 -38.52
C LEU A 687 10.47 4.19 -38.78
N ILE A 688 9.89 4.62 -39.92
CA ILE A 688 9.79 6.05 -40.27
C ILE A 688 8.98 6.81 -39.22
N ILE A 689 7.79 6.30 -38.85
CA ILE A 689 6.89 6.97 -37.91
C ILE A 689 7.55 7.09 -36.54
N THR A 690 8.14 6.01 -36.03
CA THR A 690 8.80 5.96 -34.72
C THR A 690 9.99 6.91 -34.66
N GLN A 691 10.91 6.84 -35.63
CA GLN A 691 12.11 7.68 -35.61
C GLN A 691 11.78 9.16 -35.76
N LEU A 692 10.76 9.54 -36.54
CA LEU A 692 10.30 10.93 -36.64
C LEU A 692 9.68 11.44 -35.33
N ARG A 693 8.91 10.61 -34.62
CA ARG A 693 8.35 10.97 -33.31
C ARG A 693 9.42 11.09 -32.24
N LEU A 694 10.40 10.18 -32.23
CA LEU A 694 11.54 10.26 -31.33
C LEU A 694 12.41 11.49 -31.65
N THR A 695 12.60 11.84 -32.93
CA THR A 695 13.26 13.09 -33.33
C THR A 695 12.54 14.31 -32.74
N LYS A 696 11.19 14.32 -32.78
CA LYS A 696 10.40 15.38 -32.15
C LYS A 696 10.61 15.41 -30.64
N ALA A 697 10.58 14.26 -29.97
CA ALA A 697 10.81 14.14 -28.53
C ALA A 697 12.22 14.59 -28.11
N ASP A 698 13.24 14.29 -28.90
CA ASP A 698 14.61 14.74 -28.66
C ASP A 698 14.71 16.28 -28.76
N ILE A 699 14.07 16.89 -29.78
CA ILE A 699 14.00 18.36 -29.87
C ILE A 699 13.17 18.94 -28.73
N GLU A 700 12.13 18.24 -28.29
CA GLU A 700 11.38 18.63 -27.11
C GLU A 700 12.32 18.69 -25.89
N GLN A 701 13.03 17.61 -25.58
CA GLN A 701 13.98 17.58 -24.47
C GLN A 701 14.99 18.75 -24.54
N GLU A 702 15.66 18.95 -25.67
CA GLU A 702 16.64 20.03 -25.85
C GLU A 702 16.12 21.40 -25.43
N LEU A 703 14.89 21.69 -25.83
CA LEU A 703 14.33 23.00 -25.57
C LEU A 703 13.92 23.16 -24.09
N SER A 704 13.61 22.05 -23.41
CA SER A 704 13.44 21.97 -21.95
C SER A 704 14.74 22.31 -21.24
N ASP A 705 15.83 21.64 -21.62
CA ASP A 705 17.16 21.78 -21.02
C ASP A 705 17.68 23.24 -21.12
N ARG A 706 17.30 23.97 -22.17
CA ARG A 706 17.66 25.38 -22.38
C ARG A 706 16.85 26.37 -21.54
N GLY A 707 15.89 25.92 -20.75
CA GLY A 707 14.99 26.78 -19.97
C GLY A 707 14.16 27.72 -20.85
N LEU A 708 13.99 27.40 -22.14
CA LEU A 708 13.13 28.16 -23.04
C LEU A 708 11.64 27.88 -22.76
N TRP A 709 11.36 27.07 -21.75
CA TRP A 709 10.19 26.20 -21.59
C TRP A 709 9.53 26.33 -20.24
#